data_AF-A0A1D6H903-F1
#
_entry.id   AF-A0A1D6H903-F1
#
_cell.length_a   1.000
_cell.length_b   1.000
_cell.length_c   1.000
_cell.angle_alpha   90.00
_cell.angle_beta   90.00
_cell.angle_gamma   90.00
#
_symmetry.space_group_name_H-M   'P 1'
#
loop_
_entity.id
_entity.type
_entity.pdbx_description
1 polymer ?
#
loop_
_entity_poly.entity_id
_entity_poly.type
_entity_poly.pdbx_seq_one_letter_code
_entity_poly.pdbx_strand_id
1 'polypeptide(L)'
;MVRFAMEQPQTMASYSVSDAVATYYLYMTYVHPFIFSLATIIPMSPDEVLRKGSGTLCEMLLMVQAFKASVICPNKHQADLEKFYNNRLLESETYIGGHVECLETGVFRSDLPTKFQLEPLAYEQLIGNLDRDLHYVIAVEGKLDIDSVTNYDEVKDAIEQKLVALRDHPIREERPLIYHLDVAAMYPNIILTNRLQPPSIVTDVDCTACDFNRPGKNCLRKLEWVWRGETYMAKKNDYYHIKRQIESELIQSGGIASSKPFLDLSKPEHLLKLKDRLKKYCQKAHKRVVDKPITEVREAGICMRENSFYVDTVRSFRDRRYEYKGLNKTWKGKLAEAKASGNSMKIQEAQDMVVLYDSLQLAHKCILNSFYGYVMRKGARWYSMEMAGVVTYTGAKIIQNARLLVEKIGRPLELDTDGIWCVLPGSFPENFTFKTKAGKKLTISYPCVMLNADVARNNTNDQYQTLKDPVNKTYTTHSECSIEFEVDGPYKAMILPASKEEGILIKKRYAVFNEDGTLAELKGFEIKRRGELKLIKVFQAEVFDKFLHGSTLEECYSAVASVANRWLDLLDNQGIDIADSELLDFISESSTMSKSLVDYGEQKSCAVTTAKRLAEFLGDSMVKDKGLHCQYIVAREPQGTPVSERAVPVAIFETDPEIAKHYLRKWFRFSSDANIRSIVDWSYYKQRLSSAIQKIITIPAAMQKISNPVPRVLHPDWLHKKVREKDDRFRQRKLRDIFSPLAKEEGLHNLNRTGDMEDLLISNKDLRKNPSHGLDIDKENNPNGASVGSGLNISKKQQNCMTGLNVPCTSQIQNAASYETVDKGTDYQGWLDAKKRKWKYVREQKKRRRLGAAATFDDPNALLSARHANQLPVNSRNRSTFFQKQELALFRSHWQIIQLASSTVPGHFFAWVVAEGIMFKIPINVPRTFYLNSKAPVTEEFPGRRVKKILPHGL
;
A
#
# COMPACT_ATOMS: atom_id res chain seq x y z
N MET A 1 -30.04 1.36 0.08
CA MET A 1 -30.38 1.67 -1.33
C MET A 1 -31.71 1.07 -1.77
N VAL A 2 -31.84 -0.22 -2.12
CA VAL A 2 -33.11 -0.77 -2.66
C VAL A 2 -34.33 -0.55 -1.73
N ARG A 3 -34.14 -0.69 -0.41
CA ARG A 3 -35.13 -0.31 0.61
C ARG A 3 -35.59 1.15 0.50
N PHE A 4 -34.63 2.07 0.43
CA PHE A 4 -34.89 3.51 0.37
C PHE A 4 -35.60 3.91 -0.93
N ALA A 5 -35.40 3.20 -2.05
CA ALA A 5 -36.15 3.47 -3.28
C ALA A 5 -37.68 3.30 -3.13
N MET A 6 -38.14 2.50 -2.14
CA MET A 6 -39.56 2.30 -1.83
C MET A 6 -40.01 3.10 -0.61
N GLU A 7 -39.23 3.11 0.47
CA GLU A 7 -39.63 3.71 1.76
C GLU A 7 -39.25 5.20 1.89
N GLN A 8 -38.14 5.62 1.25
CA GLN A 8 -37.60 6.98 1.33
C GLN A 8 -37.10 7.45 -0.06
N PRO A 9 -38.00 7.51 -1.07
CA PRO A 9 -37.59 7.79 -2.44
C PRO A 9 -36.90 9.15 -2.57
N GLN A 10 -37.27 10.14 -1.74
CA GLN A 10 -36.60 11.43 -1.70
C GLN A 10 -35.14 11.32 -1.23
N THR A 11 -34.86 10.57 -0.16
CA THR A 11 -33.47 10.33 0.32
C THR A 11 -32.65 9.59 -0.74
N MET A 12 -33.24 8.58 -1.40
CA MET A 12 -32.58 7.85 -2.49
C MET A 12 -32.32 8.74 -3.71
N ALA A 13 -33.25 9.64 -4.05
CA ALA A 13 -33.08 10.61 -5.12
C ALA A 13 -32.00 11.65 -4.79
N SER A 14 -32.00 12.21 -3.57
CA SER A 14 -30.95 13.12 -3.10
C SER A 14 -29.57 12.45 -3.12
N TYR A 15 -29.46 11.19 -2.70
CA TYR A 15 -28.23 10.41 -2.83
C TYR A 15 -27.81 10.25 -4.30
N SER A 16 -28.75 9.87 -5.19
CA SER A 16 -28.46 9.68 -6.62
C SER A 16 -28.05 10.98 -7.32
N VAL A 17 -28.63 12.12 -6.93
CA VAL A 17 -28.24 13.44 -7.43
C VAL A 17 -26.89 13.84 -6.86
N SER A 18 -26.61 13.56 -5.58
CA SER A 18 -25.30 13.79 -4.96
C SER A 18 -24.19 13.03 -5.70
N ASP A 19 -24.37 11.73 -5.98
CA ASP A 19 -23.42 10.92 -6.75
C ASP A 19 -23.23 11.47 -8.18
N ALA A 20 -24.30 11.90 -8.85
CA ALA A 20 -24.23 12.48 -10.19
C ALA A 20 -23.49 13.83 -10.21
N VAL A 21 -23.79 14.72 -9.25
CA VAL A 21 -23.14 16.02 -9.07
C VAL A 21 -21.67 15.86 -8.70
N ALA A 22 -21.36 14.96 -7.75
CA ALA A 22 -19.98 14.64 -7.38
C ALA A 22 -19.19 14.05 -8.56
N THR A 23 -19.80 13.15 -9.34
CA THR A 23 -19.17 12.58 -10.55
C THR A 23 -18.93 13.65 -11.62
N TYR A 24 -19.90 14.54 -11.85
CA TYR A 24 -19.77 15.63 -12.81
C TYR A 24 -18.66 16.61 -12.44
N TYR A 25 -18.64 17.11 -11.20
CA TYR A 25 -17.59 18.03 -10.75
C TYR A 25 -16.22 17.36 -10.60
N LEU A 26 -16.15 16.09 -10.17
CA LEU A 26 -14.90 15.31 -10.19
C LEU A 26 -14.34 15.21 -11.62
N TYR A 27 -15.21 14.94 -12.59
CA TYR A 27 -14.82 14.91 -14.00
C TYR A 27 -14.37 16.29 -14.49
N MET A 28 -15.22 17.32 -14.39
CA MET A 28 -14.95 18.64 -14.93
C MET A 28 -13.74 19.33 -14.28
N THR A 29 -13.56 19.20 -12.96
CA THR A 29 -12.47 19.88 -12.24
C THR A 29 -11.13 19.16 -12.37
N TYR A 30 -11.11 17.82 -12.37
CA TYR A 30 -9.85 17.06 -12.30
C TYR A 30 -9.56 16.21 -13.54
N VAL A 31 -10.55 15.46 -14.06
CA VAL A 31 -10.30 14.48 -15.14
C VAL A 31 -10.27 15.16 -16.51
N HIS A 32 -11.21 16.06 -16.78
CA HIS A 32 -11.38 16.72 -18.06
C HIS A 32 -10.15 17.55 -18.47
N PRO A 33 -9.69 18.56 -17.71
CA PRO A 33 -8.50 19.34 -18.08
C PRO A 33 -7.25 18.46 -18.19
N PHE A 34 -7.08 17.50 -17.27
CA PHE A 34 -5.91 16.60 -17.24
C PHE A 34 -5.84 15.67 -18.47
N ILE A 35 -6.93 14.98 -18.81
CA ILE A 35 -6.94 14.01 -19.91
C ILE A 35 -6.89 14.70 -21.27
N PHE A 36 -7.62 15.81 -21.46
CA PHE A 36 -7.53 16.57 -22.71
C PHE A 36 -6.16 17.21 -22.88
N SER A 37 -5.55 17.74 -21.80
CA SER A 37 -4.15 18.21 -21.83
C SER A 37 -3.18 17.12 -22.28
N LEU A 38 -3.28 15.91 -21.72
CA LEU A 38 -2.45 14.77 -22.11
C LEU A 38 -2.68 14.36 -23.59
N ALA A 39 -3.93 14.39 -24.05
CA ALA A 39 -4.28 14.08 -25.44
C ALA A 39 -3.79 15.13 -26.45
N THR A 40 -3.42 16.35 -26.03
CA THR A 40 -2.75 17.32 -26.95
C THR A 40 -1.32 16.91 -27.32
N ILE A 41 -0.69 16.02 -26.54
CA ILE A 41 0.73 15.65 -26.68
C ILE A 41 0.88 14.17 -27.07
N ILE A 42 0.03 13.30 -26.53
CA ILE A 42 0.04 11.86 -26.80
C ILE A 42 -0.84 11.58 -28.03
N PRO A 43 -0.37 10.83 -29.04
CA PRO A 43 -1.12 10.53 -30.26
C PRO A 43 -2.16 9.42 -30.04
N MET A 44 -3.07 9.62 -29.09
CA MET A 44 -4.13 8.67 -28.72
C MET A 44 -5.42 9.42 -28.41
N SER A 45 -6.56 8.73 -28.53
CA SER A 45 -7.84 9.30 -28.12
C SER A 45 -7.88 9.58 -26.60
N PRO A 46 -8.62 10.59 -26.11
CA PRO A 46 -8.81 10.85 -24.67
C PRO A 46 -9.26 9.60 -23.88
N ASP A 47 -10.08 8.76 -24.51
CA ASP A 47 -10.58 7.49 -24.00
C ASP A 47 -9.45 6.47 -23.72
N GLU A 48 -8.47 6.37 -24.63
CA GLU A 48 -7.29 5.55 -24.42
C GLU A 48 -6.30 6.17 -23.44
N VAL A 49 -6.07 7.48 -23.50
CA VAL A 49 -5.22 8.21 -22.55
C VAL A 49 -5.66 7.96 -21.10
N LEU A 50 -6.97 7.91 -20.84
CA LEU A 50 -7.55 7.61 -19.53
C LEU A 50 -7.37 6.14 -19.11
N ARG A 51 -7.38 5.18 -20.04
CA ARG A 51 -7.39 3.73 -19.71
C ARG A 51 -6.04 3.03 -19.80
N LYS A 52 -5.09 3.50 -20.60
CA LYS A 52 -3.77 2.87 -20.72
C LYS A 52 -2.87 3.30 -19.56
N GLY A 53 -2.07 2.38 -19.03
CA GLY A 53 -1.07 2.71 -18.00
C GLY A 53 0.00 3.66 -18.55
N SER A 54 0.53 4.56 -17.72
CA SER A 54 1.42 5.66 -18.10
C SER A 54 2.65 5.24 -18.93
N GLY A 55 3.27 4.09 -18.63
CA GLY A 55 4.36 3.54 -19.43
C GLY A 55 3.99 3.16 -20.87
N THR A 56 2.71 3.08 -21.22
CA THR A 56 2.23 2.97 -22.61
C THR A 56 2.12 4.34 -23.27
N LEU A 57 1.73 5.37 -22.51
CA LEU A 57 1.71 6.76 -22.97
C LEU A 57 3.14 7.23 -23.29
N CYS A 58 4.11 6.91 -22.43
CA CYS A 58 5.54 7.12 -22.70
C CYS A 58 6.00 6.38 -23.97
N GLU A 59 5.56 5.13 -24.19
CA GLU A 59 5.91 4.37 -25.41
C GLU A 59 5.42 5.08 -26.68
N MET A 60 4.19 5.60 -26.69
CA MET A 60 3.64 6.30 -27.86
C MET A 60 4.35 7.64 -28.12
N LEU A 61 4.66 8.39 -27.06
CA LEU A 61 5.44 9.63 -27.16
C LEU A 61 6.83 9.38 -27.75
N LEU A 62 7.54 8.38 -27.23
CA LEU A 62 8.86 7.99 -27.73
C LEU A 62 8.80 7.46 -29.17
N MET A 63 7.71 6.79 -29.59
CA MET A 63 7.50 6.40 -30.99
C MET A 63 7.35 7.60 -31.92
N VAL A 64 6.63 8.66 -31.52
CA VAL A 64 6.53 9.90 -32.32
C VAL A 64 7.89 10.59 -32.44
N GLN A 65 8.66 10.64 -31.35
CA GLN A 65 9.96 11.32 -31.34
C GLN A 65 11.04 10.52 -32.08
N ALA A 66 11.03 9.19 -31.96
CA ALA A 66 11.85 8.30 -32.79
C ALA A 66 11.53 8.47 -34.28
N PHE A 67 10.24 8.50 -34.65
CA PHE A 67 9.81 8.75 -36.04
C PHE A 67 10.32 10.11 -36.56
N LYS A 68 10.17 11.19 -35.78
CA LYS A 68 10.70 12.52 -36.14
C LYS A 68 12.23 12.55 -36.27
N ALA A 69 12.94 11.77 -35.46
CA ALA A 69 14.39 11.62 -35.50
C ALA A 69 14.88 10.60 -36.55
N SER A 70 13.97 10.02 -37.36
CA SER A 70 14.26 8.94 -38.31
C SER A 70 14.92 7.69 -37.68
N VAL A 71 14.64 7.44 -36.39
CA VAL A 71 15.12 6.28 -35.63
C VAL A 71 14.12 5.12 -35.74
N ILE A 72 14.61 3.95 -36.14
CA ILE A 72 13.80 2.73 -36.23
C ILE A 72 13.31 2.33 -34.83
N CYS A 73 11.99 2.15 -34.69
CA CYS A 73 11.38 1.68 -33.44
C CYS A 73 11.70 0.19 -33.21
N PRO A 74 12.38 -0.20 -32.12
CA PRO A 74 12.68 -1.61 -31.86
C PRO A 74 11.42 -2.46 -31.67
N ASN A 75 11.58 -3.77 -31.86
CA ASN A 75 10.57 -4.75 -31.46
C ASN A 75 10.34 -4.72 -29.94
N LYS A 76 9.18 -5.18 -29.49
CA LYS A 76 8.88 -5.26 -28.05
C LYS A 76 9.78 -6.31 -27.38
N HIS A 77 10.46 -5.91 -26.32
CA HIS A 77 11.37 -6.77 -25.57
C HIS A 77 10.65 -8.02 -25.04
N GLN A 78 11.24 -9.19 -25.32
CA GLN A 78 10.83 -10.48 -24.80
C GLN A 78 11.88 -10.92 -23.78
N ALA A 79 11.45 -11.27 -22.56
CA ALA A 79 12.37 -11.65 -21.49
C ALA A 79 12.86 -13.08 -21.65
N ASP A 80 14.16 -13.30 -21.49
CA ASP A 80 14.76 -14.64 -21.51
C ASP A 80 14.27 -15.48 -20.34
N LEU A 81 13.58 -16.58 -20.66
CA LEU A 81 12.88 -17.40 -19.66
C LEU A 81 13.79 -18.39 -18.93
N GLU A 82 14.95 -18.73 -19.51
CA GLU A 82 15.91 -19.73 -19.02
C GLU A 82 17.32 -19.13 -18.79
N LYS A 83 17.40 -17.95 -18.16
CA LYS A 83 18.69 -17.29 -17.85
C LYS A 83 19.39 -17.96 -16.64
N PHE A 84 20.68 -18.22 -16.76
CA PHE A 84 21.51 -18.81 -15.71
C PHE A 84 22.53 -17.81 -15.17
N TYR A 85 22.83 -17.92 -13.87
CA TYR A 85 23.90 -17.20 -13.19
C TYR A 85 24.63 -18.18 -12.27
N ASN A 86 25.97 -18.24 -12.34
CA ASN A 86 26.83 -19.15 -11.55
C ASN A 86 26.31 -20.61 -11.50
N ASN A 87 25.97 -21.16 -12.67
CA ASN A 87 25.41 -22.52 -12.84
C ASN A 87 24.10 -22.80 -12.08
N ARG A 88 23.29 -21.77 -11.80
CA ARG A 88 21.93 -21.88 -11.26
C ARG A 88 20.95 -21.08 -12.11
N LEU A 89 19.69 -21.55 -12.18
CA LEU A 89 18.63 -20.84 -12.89
C LEU A 89 18.20 -19.60 -12.09
N LEU A 90 18.03 -18.46 -12.77
CA LEU A 90 17.42 -17.27 -12.17
C LEU A 90 15.90 -17.46 -12.02
N GLU A 91 15.40 -17.22 -10.82
CA GLU A 91 13.97 -17.08 -10.53
C GLU A 91 13.48 -15.76 -11.12
N SER A 92 14.22 -14.70 -10.75
CA SER A 92 14.07 -13.31 -11.18
C SER A 92 15.44 -12.59 -11.10
N GLU A 93 15.56 -11.50 -11.87
CA GLU A 93 16.66 -10.55 -11.78
C GLU A 93 16.13 -9.11 -11.88
N THR A 94 16.85 -8.19 -11.26
CA THR A 94 16.54 -6.76 -11.14
C THR A 94 17.83 -6.01 -10.79
N TYR A 95 17.73 -4.73 -10.50
CA TYR A 95 18.75 -3.90 -9.86
C TYR A 95 18.31 -3.52 -8.43
N ILE A 96 19.21 -2.93 -7.63
CA ILE A 96 18.85 -2.30 -6.36
C ILE A 96 18.14 -0.97 -6.64
N GLY A 97 16.88 -0.87 -6.21
CA GLY A 97 16.06 0.33 -6.36
C GLY A 97 16.46 1.48 -5.43
N GLY A 98 15.55 2.45 -5.28
CA GLY A 98 15.78 3.62 -4.43
C GLY A 98 16.15 3.27 -2.98
N HIS A 99 17.13 4.01 -2.43
CA HIS A 99 17.54 3.89 -1.03
C HIS A 99 16.46 4.47 -0.12
N VAL A 100 16.19 3.82 1.01
CA VAL A 100 15.18 4.27 1.98
C VAL A 100 15.66 3.88 3.37
N GLU A 101 15.71 4.81 4.29
CA GLU A 101 16.13 4.60 5.68
C GLU A 101 15.24 5.39 6.63
N CYS A 102 14.87 4.78 7.75
CA CYS A 102 14.40 5.52 8.91
C CYS A 102 15.58 5.48 9.89
N LEU A 103 15.91 6.62 10.48
CA LEU A 103 17.11 6.83 11.30
C LEU A 103 16.70 7.13 12.74
N GLU A 104 15.67 7.98 12.92
CA GLU A 104 15.10 8.30 14.22
C GLU A 104 13.57 8.09 14.28
N THR A 105 13.06 7.92 15.49
CA THR A 105 11.63 7.72 15.79
C THR A 105 11.26 8.55 17.00
N GLY A 106 10.13 9.25 16.96
CA GLY A 106 9.77 10.23 17.98
C GLY A 106 8.80 11.29 17.49
N VAL A 107 8.56 12.25 18.35
CA VAL A 107 7.89 13.51 18.08
C VAL A 107 8.94 14.61 18.00
N PHE A 108 9.00 15.32 16.89
CA PHE A 108 9.82 16.51 16.69
C PHE A 108 8.89 17.68 16.42
N ARG A 109 9.11 18.80 17.10
CA ARG A 109 8.24 19.99 17.04
C ARG A 109 9.07 21.26 17.11
N SER A 110 8.69 22.28 16.35
CA SER A 110 9.41 23.56 16.31
C SER A 110 9.33 24.36 17.62
N ASP A 111 8.37 24.06 18.50
CA ASP A 111 8.25 24.70 19.81
C ASP A 111 8.93 23.93 20.97
N LEU A 112 9.26 22.65 20.77
CA LEU A 112 9.91 21.79 21.76
C LEU A 112 11.44 21.76 21.57
N PRO A 113 12.26 21.95 22.63
CA PRO A 113 13.71 21.92 22.51
C PRO A 113 14.21 20.53 22.09
N THR A 114 15.22 20.50 21.23
CA THR A 114 15.89 19.28 20.75
C THR A 114 17.39 19.39 21.00
N LYS A 115 17.98 18.29 21.49
CA LYS A 115 19.43 18.17 21.69
C LYS A 115 20.13 17.88 20.37
N PHE A 116 21.18 18.65 20.10
CA PHE A 116 22.07 18.53 18.95
C PHE A 116 23.50 18.25 19.40
N GLN A 117 24.17 17.35 18.68
CA GLN A 117 25.59 17.08 18.82
C GLN A 117 26.20 17.21 17.42
N LEU A 118 26.77 18.38 17.16
CA LEU A 118 27.28 18.81 15.86
C LEU A 118 28.76 18.43 15.68
N GLU A 119 29.23 18.26 14.45
CA GLU A 119 30.64 17.99 14.13
C GLU A 119 31.36 19.29 13.69
N PRO A 120 32.24 19.91 14.50
CA PRO A 120 32.88 21.19 14.15
C PRO A 120 33.62 21.19 12.81
N LEU A 121 34.22 20.07 12.43
CA LEU A 121 34.93 19.93 11.14
C LEU A 121 34.00 20.09 9.93
N ALA A 122 32.72 19.74 10.05
CA ALA A 122 31.73 19.96 9.00
C ALA A 122 31.40 21.45 8.83
N TYR A 123 31.31 22.20 9.94
CA TYR A 123 31.10 23.65 9.89
C TYR A 123 32.32 24.38 9.36
N GLU A 124 33.53 23.96 9.72
CA GLU A 124 34.76 24.49 9.13
C GLU A 124 34.80 24.27 7.61
N GLN A 125 34.37 23.09 7.13
CA GLN A 125 34.21 22.81 5.71
C GLN A 125 33.13 23.67 5.03
N LEU A 126 31.99 23.92 5.68
CA LEU A 126 30.94 24.80 5.16
C LEU A 126 31.41 26.26 5.07
N ILE A 127 32.12 26.76 6.08
CA ILE A 127 32.72 28.10 6.09
C ILE A 127 33.75 28.22 4.95
N GLY A 128 34.67 27.26 4.83
CA GLY A 128 35.68 27.24 3.75
C GLY A 128 35.11 27.07 2.33
N ASN A 129 33.89 26.52 2.19
CA ASN A 129 33.18 26.42 0.91
C ASN A 129 32.22 27.61 0.67
N LEU A 130 32.06 28.56 1.59
CA LEU A 130 30.97 29.54 1.53
C LEU A 130 31.00 30.39 0.24
N ASP A 131 32.17 30.84 -0.22
CA ASP A 131 32.28 31.56 -1.51
C ASP A 131 31.94 30.69 -2.71
N ARG A 132 32.34 29.41 -2.71
CA ARG A 132 31.98 28.44 -3.77
C ARG A 132 30.46 28.29 -3.86
N ASP A 133 29.81 28.19 -2.70
CA ASP A 133 28.37 27.93 -2.57
C ASP A 133 27.56 29.16 -2.97
N LEU A 134 27.95 30.35 -2.49
CA LEU A 134 27.28 31.61 -2.83
C LEU A 134 27.49 32.01 -4.29
N HIS A 135 28.69 31.83 -4.86
CA HIS A 135 28.90 32.04 -6.30
C HIS A 135 28.09 31.06 -7.16
N TYR A 136 27.97 29.79 -6.75
CA TYR A 136 27.16 28.80 -7.47
C TYR A 136 25.69 29.24 -7.56
N VAL A 137 25.05 29.61 -6.44
CA VAL A 137 23.64 30.03 -6.45
C VAL A 137 23.42 31.34 -7.21
N ILE A 138 24.37 32.29 -7.18
CA ILE A 138 24.25 33.54 -7.95
C ILE A 138 24.33 33.27 -9.46
N ALA A 139 25.36 32.53 -9.89
CA ALA A 139 25.65 32.31 -11.31
C ALA A 139 24.73 31.28 -11.97
N VAL A 140 24.44 30.15 -11.31
CA VAL A 140 23.73 29.01 -11.89
C VAL A 140 22.22 29.10 -11.65
N GLU A 141 21.80 29.16 -10.38
CA GLU A 141 20.36 29.20 -10.02
C GLU A 141 19.76 30.58 -10.30
N GLY A 142 20.44 31.65 -9.87
CA GLY A 142 20.01 33.04 -10.04
C GLY A 142 20.12 33.56 -11.48
N LYS A 143 21.06 32.98 -12.25
CA LYS A 143 21.47 33.45 -13.59
C LYS A 143 21.82 34.93 -13.60
N LEU A 144 22.58 35.33 -12.58
CA LEU A 144 23.07 36.69 -12.37
C LEU A 144 24.59 36.71 -12.50
N ASP A 145 25.09 37.82 -13.01
CA ASP A 145 26.51 38.13 -12.91
C ASP A 145 26.88 38.48 -11.45
N ILE A 146 28.02 38.01 -10.97
CA ILE A 146 28.44 38.18 -9.57
C ILE A 146 28.65 39.67 -9.28
N ASP A 147 29.29 40.39 -10.21
CA ASP A 147 29.51 41.83 -10.14
C ASP A 147 28.21 42.65 -10.15
N SER A 148 27.05 42.04 -10.43
CA SER A 148 25.74 42.70 -10.37
C SER A 148 25.15 42.76 -8.96
N VAL A 149 25.67 41.97 -8.01
CA VAL A 149 25.19 41.90 -6.61
C VAL A 149 25.82 43.01 -5.77
N THR A 150 25.03 43.73 -4.98
CA THR A 150 25.50 44.88 -4.20
C THR A 150 25.73 44.60 -2.71
N ASN A 151 25.25 43.47 -2.20
CA ASN A 151 25.32 43.10 -0.79
C ASN A 151 25.85 41.68 -0.58
N TYR A 152 26.86 41.29 -1.37
CA TYR A 152 27.46 39.97 -1.29
C TYR A 152 28.07 39.72 0.09
N ASP A 153 28.97 40.61 0.52
CA ASP A 153 29.68 40.49 1.80
C ASP A 153 28.72 40.56 3.00
N GLU A 154 27.71 41.44 2.99
CA GLU A 154 26.66 41.49 4.04
C GLU A 154 25.98 40.14 4.26
N VAL A 155 25.68 39.41 3.18
CA VAL A 155 25.00 38.11 3.24
C VAL A 155 25.97 37.00 3.64
N LYS A 156 27.21 37.04 3.11
CA LYS A 156 28.28 36.11 3.46
C LYS A 156 28.59 36.17 4.95
N ASP A 157 28.89 37.35 5.48
CA ASP A 157 29.23 37.58 6.89
C ASP A 157 28.09 37.11 7.81
N ALA A 158 26.83 37.37 7.43
CA ALA A 158 25.66 36.94 8.20
C ALA A 158 25.44 35.42 8.23
N ILE A 159 25.87 34.69 7.18
CA ILE A 159 25.89 33.22 7.16
C ILE A 159 27.08 32.71 7.97
N GLU A 160 28.28 33.28 7.75
CA GLU A 160 29.51 32.88 8.40
C GLU A 160 29.43 33.02 9.92
N GLN A 161 28.93 34.15 10.44
CA GLN A 161 28.74 34.36 11.88
C GLN A 161 27.86 33.27 12.53
N LYS A 162 26.79 32.85 11.86
CA LYS A 162 25.93 31.75 12.32
C LYS A 162 26.66 30.41 12.30
N LEU A 163 27.41 30.10 11.25
CA LEU A 163 28.18 28.86 11.12
C LEU A 163 29.32 28.78 12.15
N VAL A 164 30.03 29.88 12.39
CA VAL A 164 31.06 30.02 13.44
C VAL A 164 30.44 29.78 14.81
N ALA A 165 29.30 30.41 15.11
CA ALA A 165 28.59 30.17 16.38
C ALA A 165 28.17 28.71 16.55
N LEU A 166 27.81 28.00 15.46
CA LEU A 166 27.49 26.56 15.44
C LEU A 166 28.72 25.67 15.66
N ARG A 167 29.84 25.98 15.00
CA ARG A 167 31.14 25.31 15.14
C ARG A 167 31.67 25.39 16.58
N ASP A 168 31.64 26.58 17.16
CA ASP A 168 32.31 26.88 18.44
C ASP A 168 31.51 26.33 19.64
N HIS A 169 30.20 26.16 19.50
CA HIS A 169 29.32 25.58 20.53
C HIS A 169 28.53 24.37 19.98
N PRO A 170 29.20 23.25 19.66
CA PRO A 170 28.64 22.15 18.88
C PRO A 170 27.63 21.27 19.66
N ILE A 171 27.64 21.33 20.99
CA ILE A 171 26.66 20.63 21.83
C ILE A 171 25.68 21.69 22.33
N ARG A 172 24.43 21.62 21.88
CA ARG A 172 23.38 22.60 22.21
C ARG A 172 22.00 21.96 22.33
N GLU A 173 21.10 22.67 23.01
CA GLU A 173 19.69 22.31 23.14
C GLU A 173 18.87 23.55 22.80
N GLU A 174 18.18 23.52 21.66
CA GLU A 174 17.35 24.63 21.18
C GLU A 174 16.18 24.11 20.34
N ARG A 175 15.26 25.01 19.97
CA ARG A 175 14.11 24.68 19.13
C ARG A 175 14.57 24.27 17.72
N PRO A 176 14.10 23.15 17.15
CA PRO A 176 14.52 22.66 15.85
C PRO A 176 13.76 23.32 14.69
N LEU A 177 14.43 23.40 13.54
CA LEU A 177 13.81 23.66 12.24
C LEU A 177 13.57 22.33 11.53
N ILE A 178 12.30 21.99 11.25
CA ILE A 178 11.94 20.74 10.58
C ILE A 178 11.88 20.99 9.07
N TYR A 179 12.77 20.36 8.31
CA TYR A 179 12.88 20.53 6.86
C TYR A 179 12.77 19.20 6.10
N HIS A 180 12.27 19.31 4.87
CA HIS A 180 12.34 18.28 3.84
C HIS A 180 13.22 18.78 2.70
N LEU A 181 14.32 18.07 2.43
CA LEU A 181 15.29 18.40 1.39
C LEU A 181 15.13 17.35 0.28
N ASP A 182 14.44 17.71 -0.81
CA ASP A 182 14.00 16.79 -1.89
C ASP A 182 14.69 17.12 -3.22
N VAL A 183 15.17 16.12 -3.97
CA VAL A 183 15.77 16.37 -5.28
C VAL A 183 14.67 16.53 -6.35
N ALA A 184 14.54 17.76 -6.85
CA ALA A 184 13.53 18.12 -7.84
C ALA A 184 13.58 17.21 -9.07
N ALA A 185 12.58 16.34 -9.22
CA ALA A 185 12.50 15.36 -10.31
C ALA A 185 13.79 14.53 -10.48
N MET A 186 14.30 13.99 -9.37
CA MET A 186 15.58 13.27 -9.25
C MET A 186 15.94 12.37 -10.46
N TYR A 187 15.16 11.32 -10.73
CA TYR A 187 15.49 10.35 -11.79
C TYR A 187 15.51 10.97 -13.20
N PRO A 188 14.51 11.77 -13.63
CA PRO A 188 14.61 12.58 -14.84
C PRO A 188 15.89 13.43 -14.93
N ASN A 189 16.28 14.11 -13.86
CA ASN A 189 17.46 14.99 -13.88
C ASN A 189 18.79 14.20 -13.86
N ILE A 190 18.85 13.03 -13.24
CA ILE A 190 19.97 12.07 -13.37
C ILE A 190 20.07 11.54 -14.81
N ILE A 191 18.92 11.19 -15.43
CA ILE A 191 18.82 10.77 -16.83
C ILE A 191 19.35 11.84 -17.76
N LEU A 192 18.95 13.11 -17.56
CA LEU A 192 19.40 14.23 -18.37
C LEU A 192 20.90 14.48 -18.18
N THR A 193 21.37 14.67 -16.95
CA THR A 193 22.78 14.93 -16.60
C THR A 193 23.72 13.87 -17.19
N ASN A 194 23.41 12.58 -17.03
CA ASN A 194 24.25 11.49 -17.50
C ASN A 194 23.89 10.98 -18.91
N ARG A 195 23.03 11.70 -19.64
CA ARG A 195 22.59 11.38 -21.03
C ARG A 195 22.09 9.94 -21.19
N LEU A 196 21.38 9.43 -20.18
CA LEU A 196 20.99 8.03 -20.08
C LEU A 196 19.78 7.73 -20.97
N GLN A 197 19.94 6.76 -21.86
CA GLN A 197 18.88 6.25 -22.72
C GLN A 197 19.24 4.82 -23.14
N PRO A 198 18.27 3.92 -23.40
CA PRO A 198 18.59 2.51 -23.66
C PRO A 198 19.54 2.28 -24.85
N PRO A 199 19.45 3.01 -25.98
CA PRO A 199 20.43 2.87 -27.07
C PRO A 199 21.84 3.37 -26.75
N SER A 200 22.01 4.24 -25.75
CA SER A 200 23.33 4.72 -25.34
C SER A 200 24.10 3.71 -24.49
N ILE A 201 23.44 2.69 -23.95
CA ILE A 201 24.12 1.62 -23.19
C ILE A 201 24.78 0.68 -24.20
N VAL A 202 26.10 0.83 -24.36
CA VAL A 202 26.90 0.11 -25.37
C VAL A 202 27.79 -0.93 -24.71
N THR A 203 27.97 -2.07 -25.36
CA THR A 203 28.99 -3.06 -24.97
C THR A 203 30.37 -2.63 -25.48
N ASP A 204 31.43 -3.25 -24.97
CA ASP A 204 32.78 -3.04 -25.51
C ASP A 204 32.86 -3.42 -27.00
N VAL A 205 32.11 -4.44 -27.44
CA VAL A 205 32.04 -4.84 -28.86
C VAL A 205 31.46 -3.69 -29.71
N ASP A 206 30.31 -3.15 -29.33
CA ASP A 206 29.68 -2.02 -30.05
C ASP A 206 30.60 -0.79 -30.06
N CYS A 207 31.26 -0.52 -28.93
CA CYS A 207 32.18 0.61 -28.82
C CYS A 207 33.46 0.41 -29.64
N THR A 208 33.96 -0.82 -29.79
CA THR A 208 35.14 -1.11 -30.64
C THR A 208 34.84 -0.96 -32.13
N ALA A 209 33.63 -1.32 -32.56
CA ALA A 209 33.17 -1.22 -33.95
C ALA A 209 32.82 0.22 -34.40
N CYS A 210 32.82 1.20 -33.49
CA CYS A 210 32.41 2.57 -33.78
C CYS A 210 33.52 3.40 -34.47
N ASP A 211 33.19 4.14 -35.55
CA ASP A 211 34.11 5.05 -36.27
C ASP A 211 34.81 6.10 -35.38
N PHE A 212 34.20 6.40 -34.23
CA PHE A 212 34.70 7.35 -33.24
C PHE A 212 35.64 6.71 -32.19
N ASN A 213 35.91 5.41 -32.29
CA ASN A 213 36.85 4.67 -31.45
C ASN A 213 38.31 4.97 -31.81
N ARG A 214 38.73 6.22 -31.58
CA ARG A 214 40.08 6.72 -31.86
C ARG A 214 40.86 6.92 -30.56
N PRO A 215 42.21 6.93 -30.59
CA PRO A 215 43.02 7.35 -29.44
C PRO A 215 42.54 8.71 -28.90
N GLY A 216 42.42 8.83 -27.58
CA GLY A 216 41.88 10.03 -26.94
C GLY A 216 40.35 10.17 -26.96
N LYS A 217 39.57 9.12 -27.29
CA LYS A 217 38.11 9.17 -27.17
C LYS A 217 37.66 9.52 -25.75
N ASN A 218 36.83 10.55 -25.62
CA ASN A 218 36.25 11.03 -24.36
C ASN A 218 34.72 10.84 -24.29
N CYS A 219 34.15 10.06 -25.22
CA CYS A 219 32.70 9.92 -25.43
C CYS A 219 32.07 8.68 -24.78
N LEU A 220 32.85 7.83 -24.10
CA LEU A 220 32.35 6.66 -23.37
C LEU A 220 32.43 6.96 -21.87
N ARG A 221 31.30 7.35 -21.27
CA ARG A 221 31.18 7.53 -19.82
C ARG A 221 30.93 6.17 -19.20
N LYS A 222 31.71 5.80 -18.18
CA LYS A 222 31.51 4.56 -17.41
C LYS A 222 30.77 4.91 -16.12
N LEU A 223 29.67 4.22 -15.83
CA LEU A 223 28.92 4.38 -14.57
C LEU A 223 28.59 3.03 -13.95
N GLU A 224 28.68 2.99 -12.62
CA GLU A 224 28.34 1.82 -11.83
C GLU A 224 26.83 1.66 -11.63
N TRP A 225 26.39 0.43 -11.41
CA TRP A 225 25.07 0.07 -10.93
C TRP A 225 25.13 -1.24 -10.13
N VAL A 226 24.11 -1.55 -9.34
CA VAL A 226 24.08 -2.81 -8.57
C VAL A 226 22.98 -3.72 -9.09
N TRP A 227 23.39 -4.82 -9.73
CA TRP A 227 22.51 -5.91 -10.13
C TRP A 227 22.11 -6.73 -8.90
N ARG A 228 20.88 -7.24 -8.91
CA ARG A 228 20.32 -8.14 -7.89
C ARG A 228 19.65 -9.33 -8.57
N GLY A 229 20.20 -10.53 -8.36
CA GLY A 229 19.64 -11.79 -8.85
C GLY A 229 19.12 -12.68 -7.72
N GLU A 230 18.00 -13.36 -7.97
CA GLU A 230 17.47 -14.40 -7.09
C GLU A 230 17.52 -15.74 -7.83
N THR A 231 18.32 -16.69 -7.33
CA THR A 231 18.56 -17.99 -7.99
C THR A 231 17.88 -19.14 -7.25
N TYR A 232 17.42 -20.14 -8.00
CA TYR A 232 16.97 -21.39 -7.39
C TYR A 232 18.15 -22.12 -6.71
N MET A 233 17.86 -22.88 -5.64
CA MET A 233 18.90 -23.66 -4.97
C MET A 233 19.45 -24.83 -5.82
N ALA A 234 18.61 -25.38 -6.71
CA ALA A 234 18.97 -26.42 -7.66
C ALA A 234 20.08 -25.98 -8.63
N LYS A 235 21.07 -26.84 -8.87
CA LYS A 235 22.13 -26.61 -9.85
C LYS A 235 21.63 -26.86 -11.27
N LYS A 236 22.39 -26.41 -12.26
CA LYS A 236 22.13 -26.61 -13.69
C LYS A 236 21.87 -28.08 -14.06
N ASN A 237 22.56 -29.03 -13.41
CA ASN A 237 22.35 -30.47 -13.63
C ASN A 237 20.99 -30.96 -13.09
N ASP A 238 20.61 -30.54 -11.87
CA ASP A 238 19.31 -30.88 -11.27
C ASP A 238 18.17 -30.32 -12.13
N TYR A 239 18.33 -29.08 -12.61
CA TYR A 239 17.39 -28.43 -13.52
C TYR A 239 17.20 -29.24 -14.82
N TYR A 240 18.28 -29.68 -15.49
CA TYR A 240 18.14 -30.48 -16.71
C TYR A 240 17.59 -31.88 -16.44
N HIS A 241 17.89 -32.49 -15.29
CA HIS A 241 17.27 -33.75 -14.87
C HIS A 241 15.76 -33.60 -14.71
N ILE A 242 15.31 -32.54 -14.02
CA ILE A 242 13.88 -32.23 -13.84
C ILE A 242 13.22 -31.90 -15.19
N LYS A 243 13.91 -31.16 -16.08
CA LYS A 243 13.42 -30.84 -17.42
C LYS A 243 13.16 -32.11 -18.23
N ARG A 244 14.14 -33.03 -18.31
CA ARG A 244 13.98 -34.35 -18.95
C ARG A 244 12.87 -35.19 -18.34
N GLN A 245 12.73 -35.17 -17.01
CA GLN A 245 11.65 -35.88 -16.32
C GLN A 245 10.28 -35.39 -16.79
N ILE A 246 10.05 -34.07 -16.79
CA ILE A 246 8.77 -33.49 -17.21
C ILE A 246 8.54 -33.64 -18.73
N GLU A 247 9.59 -33.61 -19.54
CA GLU A 247 9.50 -33.87 -20.99
C GLU A 247 8.93 -35.26 -21.31
N SER A 248 9.09 -36.23 -20.40
CA SER A 248 8.46 -37.56 -20.48
C SER A 248 7.05 -37.67 -19.88
N GLU A 249 6.56 -36.65 -19.17
CA GLU A 249 5.25 -36.67 -18.51
C GLU A 249 4.11 -36.30 -19.50
N LEU A 250 3.08 -37.16 -19.55
CA LEU A 250 1.82 -36.86 -20.23
C LEU A 250 0.93 -35.97 -19.36
N ILE A 251 0.48 -34.84 -19.91
CA ILE A 251 -0.23 -33.81 -19.17
C ILE A 251 -1.72 -33.83 -19.50
N GLN A 252 -2.53 -34.03 -18.46
CA GLN A 252 -3.96 -33.74 -18.51
C GLN A 252 -4.15 -32.22 -18.52
N SER A 253 -4.64 -31.68 -19.64
CA SER A 253 -5.17 -30.32 -19.70
C SER A 253 -6.55 -30.29 -19.03
N GLY A 254 -6.89 -29.17 -18.36
CA GLY A 254 -8.16 -29.00 -17.66
C GLY A 254 -9.35 -28.91 -18.61
N GLY A 255 -9.86 -30.07 -19.06
CA GLY A 255 -10.97 -30.22 -19.99
C GLY A 255 -11.14 -31.70 -20.36
N ILE A 256 -12.37 -32.13 -20.65
CA ILE A 256 -12.78 -33.55 -20.59
C ILE A 256 -12.04 -34.50 -21.56
N ALA A 257 -11.38 -34.01 -22.62
CA ALA A 257 -10.56 -34.87 -23.50
C ALA A 257 -9.43 -34.14 -24.25
N SER A 258 -8.22 -34.07 -23.66
CA SER A 258 -6.96 -34.33 -24.39
C SER A 258 -5.81 -34.44 -23.38
N SER A 259 -5.17 -35.61 -23.29
CA SER A 259 -3.83 -35.68 -22.71
C SER A 259 -2.86 -35.19 -23.77
N LYS A 260 -2.05 -34.18 -23.46
CA LYS A 260 -1.02 -33.67 -24.37
C LYS A 260 0.37 -34.01 -23.81
N PRO A 261 1.32 -34.46 -24.65
CA PRO A 261 2.74 -34.46 -24.31
C PRO A 261 3.18 -33.09 -23.77
N PHE A 262 4.12 -33.05 -22.82
CA PHE A 262 4.68 -31.78 -22.35
C PHE A 262 5.23 -30.93 -23.49
N LEU A 263 5.79 -31.57 -24.53
CA LEU A 263 6.35 -30.92 -25.73
C LEU A 263 5.32 -30.12 -26.55
N ASP A 264 4.03 -30.49 -26.48
CA ASP A 264 2.94 -29.87 -27.26
C ASP A 264 2.28 -28.67 -26.55
N LEU A 265 2.80 -28.28 -25.39
CA LEU A 265 2.34 -27.11 -24.65
C LEU A 265 2.94 -25.82 -25.24
N SER A 266 2.42 -24.66 -24.85
CA SER A 266 3.06 -23.39 -25.22
C SER A 266 4.31 -23.15 -24.36
N LYS A 267 5.37 -22.56 -24.94
CA LYS A 267 6.61 -22.19 -24.21
C LYS A 267 6.39 -21.57 -22.80
N PRO A 268 5.44 -20.65 -22.57
CA PRO A 268 5.16 -20.14 -21.22
C PRO A 268 4.55 -21.18 -20.27
N GLU A 269 3.71 -22.11 -20.75
CA GLU A 269 3.14 -23.20 -19.95
C GLU A 269 4.19 -24.26 -19.59
N HIS A 270 5.10 -24.60 -20.54
CA HIS A 270 6.28 -25.42 -20.24
C HIS A 270 7.02 -24.85 -19.04
N LEU A 271 7.36 -23.55 -19.11
CA LEU A 271 8.16 -22.88 -18.11
C LEU A 271 7.44 -22.77 -16.76
N LEU A 272 6.12 -22.52 -16.76
CA LEU A 272 5.35 -22.44 -15.52
C LEU A 272 5.36 -23.78 -14.77
N LYS A 273 5.15 -24.89 -15.48
CA LYS A 273 5.19 -26.24 -14.89
C LYS A 273 6.60 -26.64 -14.47
N LEU A 274 7.60 -26.33 -15.28
CA LEU A 274 9.01 -26.56 -14.96
C LEU A 274 9.42 -25.79 -13.70
N LYS A 275 9.05 -24.51 -13.58
CA LYS A 275 9.29 -23.71 -12.36
C LYS A 275 8.54 -24.27 -11.15
N ASP A 276 7.29 -24.72 -11.27
CA ASP A 276 6.55 -25.35 -10.15
C ASP A 276 7.19 -26.67 -9.67
N ARG A 277 7.59 -27.55 -10.60
CA ARG A 277 8.31 -28.80 -10.29
C ARG A 277 9.66 -28.51 -9.64
N LEU A 278 10.40 -27.52 -10.14
CA LEU A 278 11.67 -27.06 -9.58
C LEU A 278 11.49 -26.48 -8.16
N LYS A 279 10.44 -25.69 -7.92
CA LYS A 279 10.09 -25.19 -6.58
C LYS A 279 9.86 -26.35 -5.59
N LYS A 280 9.09 -27.37 -5.99
CA LYS A 280 8.83 -28.58 -5.21
C LYS A 280 10.11 -29.41 -4.97
N TYR A 281 11.00 -29.51 -5.96
CA TYR A 281 12.29 -30.17 -5.79
C TYR A 281 13.19 -29.43 -4.78
N CYS A 282 13.39 -28.12 -4.94
CA CYS A 282 14.20 -27.31 -4.03
C CYS A 282 13.68 -27.39 -2.58
N GLN A 283 12.36 -27.39 -2.36
CA GLN A 283 11.76 -27.60 -1.04
C GLN A 283 12.15 -28.96 -0.43
N LYS A 284 12.10 -30.04 -1.21
CA LYS A 284 12.45 -31.40 -0.73
C LYS A 284 13.95 -31.60 -0.54
N ALA A 285 14.77 -31.18 -1.49
CA ALA A 285 16.22 -31.42 -1.50
C ALA A 285 17.01 -30.41 -0.65
N HIS A 286 16.59 -29.15 -0.59
CA HIS A 286 17.36 -28.06 0.03
C HIS A 286 16.62 -27.31 1.15
N LYS A 287 15.38 -27.71 1.49
CA LYS A 287 14.48 -27.07 2.48
C LYS A 287 14.09 -25.61 2.16
N ARG A 288 14.67 -24.99 1.13
CA ARG A 288 14.41 -23.62 0.65
C ARG A 288 14.32 -23.62 -0.87
N VAL A 289 13.47 -22.75 -1.42
CA VAL A 289 13.19 -22.68 -2.87
C VAL A 289 14.28 -21.91 -3.63
N VAL A 290 14.55 -20.71 -3.12
CA VAL A 290 15.44 -19.70 -3.68
C VAL A 290 16.57 -19.50 -2.67
N ASP A 291 17.78 -19.24 -3.15
CA ASP A 291 18.90 -18.83 -2.29
C ASP A 291 18.73 -17.37 -1.82
N LYS A 292 19.64 -16.88 -0.97
CA LYS A 292 19.68 -15.44 -0.64
C LYS A 292 19.89 -14.61 -1.92
N PRO A 293 19.27 -13.42 -2.05
CA PRO A 293 19.51 -12.53 -3.18
C PRO A 293 21.01 -12.20 -3.28
N ILE A 294 21.56 -12.32 -4.49
CA ILE A 294 22.95 -11.99 -4.80
C ILE A 294 22.96 -10.56 -5.32
N THR A 295 23.84 -9.72 -4.79
CA THR A 295 24.05 -8.34 -5.24
C THR A 295 25.47 -8.18 -5.78
N GLU A 296 25.61 -7.61 -6.96
CA GLU A 296 26.88 -7.45 -7.67
C GLU A 296 26.97 -6.03 -8.25
N VAL A 297 28.06 -5.31 -7.96
CA VAL A 297 28.36 -4.04 -8.62
C VAL A 297 28.83 -4.33 -10.03
N ARG A 298 28.20 -3.69 -11.01
CA ARG A 298 28.52 -3.81 -12.43
C ARG A 298 28.73 -2.42 -13.03
N GLU A 299 29.47 -2.36 -14.11
CA GLU A 299 29.68 -1.14 -14.88
C GLU A 299 28.80 -1.15 -16.14
N ALA A 300 28.36 0.03 -16.57
CA ALA A 300 27.73 0.25 -17.86
C ALA A 300 28.51 1.32 -18.63
N GLY A 301 28.75 1.09 -19.92
CA GLY A 301 29.32 2.07 -20.84
C GLY A 301 28.21 2.89 -21.51
N ILE A 302 28.22 4.21 -21.33
CA ILE A 302 27.24 5.13 -21.89
C ILE A 302 27.88 5.98 -22.99
N CYS A 303 27.40 5.82 -24.22
CA CYS A 303 27.82 6.59 -25.38
C CYS A 303 27.23 8.00 -25.35
N MET A 304 28.10 9.00 -25.23
CA MET A 304 27.75 10.43 -25.26
C MET A 304 27.46 10.96 -26.68
N ARG A 305 27.70 10.18 -27.74
CA ARG A 305 27.49 10.59 -29.15
C ARG A 305 26.24 10.03 -29.82
N GLU A 306 25.58 9.05 -29.19
CA GLU A 306 24.37 8.40 -29.70
C GLU A 306 23.22 9.41 -29.93
N ASN A 307 22.30 9.14 -30.86
CA ASN A 307 21.15 9.99 -31.15
C ASN A 307 20.32 10.26 -29.88
N SER A 308 20.17 11.53 -29.49
CA SER A 308 19.60 11.95 -28.20
C SER A 308 18.07 11.99 -28.11
N PHE A 309 17.33 11.47 -29.11
CA PHE A 309 15.85 11.61 -29.17
C PHE A 309 15.13 11.25 -27.85
N TYR A 310 15.61 10.26 -27.10
CA TYR A 310 15.03 9.87 -25.81
C TYR A 310 15.31 10.93 -24.73
N VAL A 311 16.57 11.31 -24.56
CA VAL A 311 17.01 12.35 -23.60
C VAL A 311 16.35 13.69 -23.91
N ASP A 312 16.28 14.09 -25.18
CA ASP A 312 15.64 15.34 -25.61
C ASP A 312 14.11 15.31 -25.39
N THR A 313 13.48 14.14 -25.49
CA THR A 313 12.07 13.97 -25.10
C THR A 313 11.89 14.20 -23.60
N VAL A 314 12.75 13.62 -22.75
CA VAL A 314 12.71 13.84 -21.29
C VAL A 314 12.94 15.32 -20.95
N ARG A 315 13.92 15.97 -21.61
CA ARG A 315 14.26 17.39 -21.44
C ARG A 315 13.07 18.27 -21.78
N SER A 316 12.48 18.09 -22.96
CA SER A 316 11.30 18.82 -23.41
C SER A 316 10.10 18.68 -22.46
N PHE A 317 9.88 17.48 -21.90
CA PHE A 317 8.80 17.25 -20.92
C PHE A 317 9.08 17.89 -19.56
N ARG A 318 10.34 17.90 -19.09
CA ARG A 318 10.74 18.58 -17.85
C ARG A 318 10.58 20.10 -18.00
N ASP A 319 11.11 20.67 -19.07
CA ASP A 319 11.17 22.12 -19.24
C ASP A 319 9.75 22.70 -19.42
N ARG A 320 8.89 22.01 -20.18
CA ARG A 320 7.46 22.33 -20.29
C ARG A 320 6.70 22.17 -18.96
N ARG A 321 7.06 21.19 -18.11
CA ARG A 321 6.52 21.09 -16.75
C ARG A 321 6.91 22.31 -15.91
N TYR A 322 8.14 22.79 -16.03
CA TYR A 322 8.64 23.94 -15.28
C TYR A 322 7.96 25.24 -15.73
N GLU A 323 7.72 25.41 -17.02
CA GLU A 323 6.88 26.49 -17.57
C GLU A 323 5.48 26.50 -16.91
N TYR A 324 4.79 25.36 -16.87
CA TYR A 324 3.48 25.26 -16.22
C TYR A 324 3.54 25.39 -14.69
N LYS A 325 4.60 24.92 -14.01
CA LYS A 325 4.85 25.16 -12.56
C LYS A 325 4.99 26.67 -12.28
N GLY A 326 5.72 27.39 -13.15
CA GLY A 326 5.88 28.84 -13.09
C GLY A 326 4.57 29.59 -13.32
N LEU A 327 3.86 29.29 -14.40
CA LEU A 327 2.56 29.90 -14.73
C LEU A 327 1.52 29.66 -13.61
N ASN A 328 1.44 28.46 -13.05
CA ASN A 328 0.60 28.14 -11.89
C ASN A 328 0.92 29.07 -10.69
N LYS A 329 2.20 29.26 -10.36
CA LYS A 329 2.63 30.18 -9.28
C LYS A 329 2.22 31.63 -9.57
N THR A 330 2.41 32.12 -10.80
CA THR A 330 1.98 33.46 -11.22
C THR A 330 0.46 33.64 -11.13
N TRP A 331 -0.31 32.67 -11.59
CA TRP A 331 -1.77 32.73 -11.57
C TRP A 331 -2.36 32.57 -10.16
N LYS A 332 -1.70 31.84 -9.25
CA LYS A 332 -2.04 31.85 -7.81
C LYS A 332 -1.84 33.23 -7.18
N GLY A 333 -0.77 33.95 -7.56
CA GLY A 333 -0.58 35.35 -7.16
C GLY A 333 -1.71 36.26 -7.66
N LYS A 334 -1.99 36.21 -8.97
CA LYS A 334 -3.12 36.94 -9.59
C LYS A 334 -4.48 36.61 -8.96
N LEU A 335 -4.70 35.36 -8.53
CA LEU A 335 -5.94 34.96 -7.84
C LEU A 335 -6.04 35.59 -6.45
N ALA A 336 -4.93 35.73 -5.72
CA ALA A 336 -4.90 36.45 -4.45
C ALA A 336 -5.18 37.95 -4.64
N GLU A 337 -4.55 38.58 -5.64
CA GLU A 337 -4.81 39.97 -6.04
C GLU A 337 -6.28 40.18 -6.47
N ALA A 338 -6.82 39.28 -7.30
CA ALA A 338 -8.21 39.33 -7.75
C ALA A 338 -9.20 39.22 -6.58
N LYS A 339 -8.95 38.31 -5.62
CA LYS A 339 -9.74 38.18 -4.39
C LYS A 339 -9.66 39.45 -3.54
N ALA A 340 -8.48 40.06 -3.38
CA ALA A 340 -8.33 41.33 -2.67
C ALA A 340 -9.07 42.49 -3.36
N SER A 341 -9.15 42.49 -4.70
CA SER A 341 -9.90 43.48 -5.48
C SER A 341 -11.42 43.27 -5.53
N GLY A 342 -11.94 42.14 -5.05
CA GLY A 342 -13.36 41.81 -5.03
C GLY A 342 -14.03 41.59 -6.40
N ASN A 343 -13.29 41.55 -7.51
CA ASN A 343 -13.87 41.44 -8.86
C ASN A 343 -14.21 39.98 -9.22
N SER A 344 -15.49 39.62 -9.16
CA SER A 344 -16.00 38.26 -9.43
C SER A 344 -15.50 37.65 -10.75
N MET A 345 -15.51 38.42 -11.85
CA MET A 345 -15.08 37.92 -13.17
C MET A 345 -13.59 37.57 -13.17
N LYS A 346 -12.74 38.42 -12.60
CA LYS A 346 -11.29 38.17 -12.50
C LYS A 346 -10.97 37.04 -11.52
N ILE A 347 -11.76 36.87 -10.46
CA ILE A 347 -11.62 35.75 -9.53
C ILE A 347 -11.89 34.43 -10.25
N GLN A 348 -12.98 34.35 -11.04
CA GLN A 348 -13.30 33.15 -11.81
C GLN A 348 -12.23 32.85 -12.87
N GLU A 349 -11.85 33.83 -13.69
CA GLU A 349 -10.78 33.68 -14.69
C GLU A 349 -9.48 33.18 -14.06
N ALA A 350 -9.00 33.83 -12.99
CA ALA A 350 -7.77 33.43 -12.33
C ALA A 350 -7.89 32.04 -11.67
N GLN A 351 -9.06 31.65 -11.18
CA GLN A 351 -9.30 30.33 -10.61
C GLN A 351 -9.27 29.23 -11.69
N ASP A 352 -9.91 29.46 -12.83
CA ASP A 352 -9.90 28.52 -13.96
C ASP A 352 -8.48 28.34 -14.52
N MET A 353 -7.71 29.43 -14.65
CA MET A 353 -6.31 29.36 -15.09
C MET A 353 -5.40 28.64 -14.08
N VAL A 354 -5.63 28.79 -12.76
CA VAL A 354 -4.92 28.00 -11.73
C VAL A 354 -5.22 26.50 -11.89
N VAL A 355 -6.48 26.11 -12.07
CA VAL A 355 -6.88 24.70 -12.28
C VAL A 355 -6.26 24.14 -13.56
N LEU A 356 -6.24 24.91 -14.64
CA LEU A 356 -5.63 24.52 -15.92
C LEU A 356 -4.12 24.27 -15.78
N TYR A 357 -3.35 25.23 -15.25
CA TYR A 357 -1.90 25.06 -15.11
C TYR A 357 -1.50 24.03 -14.06
N ASP A 358 -2.32 23.80 -13.03
CA ASP A 358 -2.11 22.67 -12.10
C ASP A 358 -2.33 21.33 -12.79
N SER A 359 -3.41 21.19 -13.56
CA SER A 359 -3.68 20.00 -14.36
C SER A 359 -2.54 19.72 -15.36
N LEU A 360 -2.05 20.75 -16.04
CA LEU A 360 -0.94 20.65 -17.01
C LEU A 360 0.39 20.24 -16.36
N GLN A 361 0.78 20.85 -15.22
CA GLN A 361 2.03 20.47 -14.56
C GLN A 361 1.95 19.06 -13.94
N LEU A 362 0.79 18.66 -13.40
CA LEU A 362 0.56 17.31 -12.88
C LEU A 362 0.57 16.24 -13.98
N ALA A 363 -0.02 16.55 -15.14
CA ALA A 363 0.03 15.69 -16.32
C ALA A 363 1.48 15.41 -16.74
N HIS A 364 2.30 16.46 -16.82
CA HIS A 364 3.73 16.31 -17.13
C HIS A 364 4.48 15.59 -16.01
N LYS A 365 4.20 15.85 -14.72
CA LYS A 365 4.80 15.12 -13.58
C LYS A 365 4.55 13.60 -13.68
N CYS A 366 3.34 13.19 -14.04
CA CYS A 366 2.97 11.78 -14.19
C CYS A 366 3.76 11.07 -15.31
N ILE A 367 3.85 11.70 -16.50
CA ILE A 367 4.62 11.16 -17.63
C ILE A 367 6.12 11.22 -17.36
N LEU A 368 6.62 12.31 -16.77
CA LEU A 368 8.04 12.51 -16.47
C LEU A 368 8.58 11.43 -15.53
N ASN A 369 7.87 11.15 -14.44
CA ASN A 369 8.21 10.07 -13.52
C ASN A 369 8.07 8.66 -14.15
N SER A 370 7.33 8.55 -15.25
CA SER A 370 7.09 7.27 -15.95
C SER A 370 8.18 6.93 -16.98
N PHE A 371 9.04 7.86 -17.42
CA PHE A 371 10.15 7.54 -18.34
C PHE A 371 11.16 6.56 -17.72
N TYR A 372 11.56 6.77 -16.46
CA TYR A 372 12.41 5.82 -15.74
C TYR A 372 11.71 4.46 -15.57
N GLY A 373 10.44 4.44 -15.16
CA GLY A 373 9.68 3.20 -15.01
C GLY A 373 9.43 2.44 -16.33
N TYR A 374 9.45 3.16 -17.46
CA TYR A 374 9.22 2.60 -18.79
C TYR A 374 10.35 1.68 -19.26
N VAL A 375 11.63 2.01 -19.01
CA VAL A 375 12.75 1.20 -19.51
C VAL A 375 12.87 -0.18 -18.86
N MET A 376 12.12 -0.42 -17.78
CA MET A 376 11.96 -1.72 -17.11
C MET A 376 10.59 -2.39 -17.33
N ARG A 377 9.71 -1.78 -18.12
CA ARG A 377 8.38 -2.32 -18.41
C ARG A 377 8.50 -3.54 -19.32
N LYS A 378 7.86 -4.64 -18.94
CA LYS A 378 7.74 -5.86 -19.77
C LYS A 378 7.11 -5.50 -21.12
N GLY A 379 7.78 -5.84 -22.23
CA GLY A 379 7.33 -5.50 -23.58
C GLY A 379 7.52 -4.03 -23.99
N ALA A 380 8.35 -3.26 -23.29
CA ALA A 380 8.88 -1.98 -23.77
C ALA A 380 9.70 -2.18 -25.06
N ARG A 381 9.79 -1.15 -25.91
CA ARG A 381 10.64 -1.16 -27.12
C ARG A 381 12.06 -0.75 -26.78
N TRP A 382 12.22 0.27 -25.93
CA TRP A 382 13.50 0.71 -25.39
C TRP A 382 13.62 0.20 -23.95
N TYR A 383 13.98 -1.08 -23.81
CA TYR A 383 14.21 -1.74 -22.53
C TYR A 383 15.71 -1.71 -22.18
N SER A 384 16.07 -1.38 -20.93
CA SER A 384 17.42 -1.57 -20.38
C SER A 384 17.36 -1.64 -18.86
N MET A 385 17.97 -2.69 -18.31
CA MET A 385 18.09 -2.87 -16.86
C MET A 385 19.26 -2.06 -16.29
N GLU A 386 20.32 -1.95 -17.09
CA GLU A 386 21.55 -1.22 -16.84
C GLU A 386 21.24 0.26 -16.63
N MET A 387 20.50 0.88 -17.56
CA MET A 387 20.04 2.26 -17.44
C MET A 387 19.26 2.49 -16.14
N ALA A 388 18.30 1.62 -15.82
CA ALA A 388 17.48 1.75 -14.63
C ALA A 388 18.32 1.61 -13.35
N GLY A 389 19.26 0.67 -13.33
CA GLY A 389 20.20 0.47 -12.22
C GLY A 389 21.17 1.63 -12.03
N VAL A 390 21.70 2.22 -13.11
CA VAL A 390 22.58 3.40 -13.04
C VAL A 390 21.82 4.60 -12.46
N VAL A 391 20.56 4.81 -12.89
CA VAL A 391 19.71 5.88 -12.37
C VAL A 391 19.49 5.74 -10.87
N THR A 392 19.08 4.57 -10.37
CA THR A 392 18.83 4.40 -8.93
C THR A 392 20.09 4.35 -8.10
N TYR A 393 21.20 3.80 -8.61
CA TYR A 393 22.46 3.76 -7.86
C TYR A 393 23.11 5.15 -7.75
N THR A 394 23.03 5.95 -8.82
CA THR A 394 23.46 7.36 -8.79
C THR A 394 22.60 8.17 -7.83
N GLY A 395 21.27 7.99 -7.87
CA GLY A 395 20.35 8.62 -6.90
C GLY A 395 20.64 8.22 -5.46
N ALA A 396 20.88 6.93 -5.21
CA ALA A 396 21.28 6.42 -3.90
C ALA A 396 22.59 7.05 -3.39
N LYS A 397 23.61 7.20 -4.25
CA LYS A 397 24.86 7.90 -3.88
C LYS A 397 24.62 9.37 -3.53
N ILE A 398 23.83 10.10 -4.33
CA ILE A 398 23.50 11.52 -4.08
C ILE A 398 22.83 11.68 -2.71
N ILE A 399 21.77 10.90 -2.44
CA ILE A 399 21.00 11.04 -1.20
C ILE A 399 21.80 10.54 0.03
N GLN A 400 22.68 9.55 -0.14
CA GLN A 400 23.60 9.10 0.92
C GLN A 400 24.66 10.16 1.26
N ASN A 401 25.21 10.85 0.26
CA ASN A 401 26.16 11.96 0.46
C ASN A 401 25.48 13.13 1.19
N ALA A 402 24.28 13.53 0.75
CA ALA A 402 23.50 14.56 1.44
C ALA A 402 23.16 14.16 2.89
N ARG A 403 22.75 12.90 3.13
CA ARG A 403 22.51 12.35 4.48
C ARG A 403 23.75 12.42 5.36
N LEU A 404 24.93 12.10 4.82
CA LEU A 404 26.21 12.17 5.53
C LEU A 404 26.58 13.60 5.95
N LEU A 405 26.25 14.62 5.14
CA LEU A 405 26.42 16.02 5.56
C LEU A 405 25.39 16.39 6.63
N VAL A 406 24.10 16.10 6.40
CA VAL A 406 22.99 16.42 7.32
C VAL A 406 23.15 15.76 8.70
N GLU A 407 23.74 14.56 8.78
CA GLU A 407 24.08 13.87 10.03
C GLU A 407 25.14 14.60 10.88
N LYS A 408 25.98 15.44 10.26
CA LYS A 408 27.04 16.20 10.93
C LYS A 408 26.60 17.59 11.42
N ILE A 409 25.60 18.17 10.76
CA ILE A 409 25.12 19.55 10.98
C ILE A 409 23.71 19.62 11.59
N GLY A 410 23.12 18.47 11.88
CA GLY A 410 21.73 18.36 12.33
C GLY A 410 21.40 16.91 12.68
N ARG A 411 20.13 16.52 12.53
CA ARG A 411 19.69 15.14 12.75
C ARG A 411 18.73 14.70 11.63
N PRO A 412 19.16 13.81 10.71
CA PRO A 412 18.27 13.21 9.73
C PRO A 412 17.34 12.20 10.42
N LEU A 413 16.05 12.28 10.12
CA LEU A 413 14.98 11.49 10.75
C LEU A 413 14.54 10.33 9.86
N GLU A 414 14.29 10.62 8.58
CA GLU A 414 13.85 9.68 7.55
C GLU A 414 14.45 10.10 6.21
N LEU A 415 14.79 9.12 5.38
CA LEU A 415 15.33 9.26 4.05
C LEU A 415 14.47 8.41 3.15
N ASP A 416 13.79 9.05 2.20
CA ASP A 416 12.90 8.40 1.26
C ASP A 416 13.35 8.69 -0.16
N THR A 417 14.00 7.73 -0.84
CA THR A 417 14.33 7.73 -2.29
C THR A 417 15.06 8.96 -2.86
N ASP A 418 14.34 10.08 -2.99
CA ASP A 418 14.71 11.38 -3.54
C ASP A 418 14.86 12.49 -2.48
N GLY A 419 14.38 12.30 -1.24
CA GLY A 419 14.41 13.34 -0.19
C GLY A 419 14.84 12.89 1.22
N ILE A 420 15.25 13.86 2.03
CA ILE A 420 15.64 13.69 3.45
C ILE A 420 14.76 14.58 4.32
N TRP A 421 14.10 13.96 5.30
CA TRP A 421 13.49 14.64 6.44
C TRP A 421 14.55 14.83 7.54
N CYS A 422 14.77 16.06 7.98
CA CYS A 422 15.75 16.37 9.02
C CYS A 422 15.28 17.47 9.96
N VAL A 423 15.88 17.49 11.16
CA VAL A 423 15.88 18.69 12.01
C VAL A 423 17.25 19.35 12.00
N LEU A 424 17.25 20.66 11.77
CA LEU A 424 18.42 21.52 11.91
C LEU A 424 18.27 22.37 13.20
N PRO A 425 19.37 22.87 13.79
CA PRO A 425 19.30 23.78 14.94
C PRO A 425 18.56 25.09 14.59
N GLY A 426 17.78 25.65 15.52
CA GLY A 426 17.05 26.93 15.33
C GLY A 426 17.93 28.12 14.98
N SER A 427 19.22 28.06 15.31
CA SER A 427 20.24 29.06 14.98
C SER A 427 20.87 28.89 13.59
N PHE A 428 20.52 27.85 12.82
CA PHE A 428 21.09 27.57 11.50
C PHE A 428 20.84 28.70 10.48
N PRO A 429 21.72 28.92 9.49
CA PRO A 429 21.44 29.86 8.40
C PRO A 429 20.27 29.34 7.54
N GLU A 430 19.17 30.08 7.47
CA GLU A 430 17.99 29.75 6.67
C GLU A 430 17.98 30.57 5.36
N ASN A 431 17.12 31.60 5.29
CA ASN A 431 16.82 32.34 4.07
C ASN A 431 17.50 33.70 4.05
N PHE A 432 18.19 34.01 2.96
CA PHE A 432 18.90 35.28 2.74
C PHE A 432 18.47 35.89 1.41
N THR A 433 18.74 37.18 1.17
CA THR A 433 18.35 37.84 -0.08
C THR A 433 19.46 38.75 -0.61
N PHE A 434 19.95 38.41 -1.79
CA PHE A 434 20.83 39.26 -2.57
C PHE A 434 20.03 40.34 -3.32
N LYS A 435 20.58 41.54 -3.34
CA LYS A 435 20.08 42.73 -4.06
C LYS A 435 20.99 42.94 -5.27
N THR A 436 20.40 43.13 -6.44
CA THR A 436 21.15 43.48 -7.66
C THR A 436 21.12 44.97 -7.94
N LYS A 437 22.11 45.47 -8.69
CA LYS A 437 22.14 46.84 -9.25
C LYS A 437 20.87 47.18 -10.07
N ALA A 438 20.22 46.18 -10.65
CA ALA A 438 18.98 46.30 -11.41
C ALA A 438 17.69 46.24 -10.54
N GLY A 439 17.80 46.20 -9.21
CA GLY A 439 16.65 46.14 -8.28
C GLY A 439 15.97 44.77 -8.17
N LYS A 440 16.34 43.78 -9.00
CA LYS A 440 15.90 42.39 -8.86
C LYS A 440 16.48 41.81 -7.56
N LYS A 441 15.65 41.10 -6.80
CA LYS A 441 16.02 40.38 -5.58
C LYS A 441 16.16 38.88 -5.88
N LEU A 442 17.20 38.24 -5.37
CA LEU A 442 17.39 36.79 -5.38
C LEU A 442 17.34 36.30 -3.94
N THR A 443 16.27 35.61 -3.57
CA THR A 443 16.15 34.96 -2.26
C THR A 443 16.70 33.54 -2.36
N ILE A 444 17.61 33.20 -1.46
CA ILE A 444 18.26 31.89 -1.37
C ILE A 444 17.89 31.21 -0.04
N SER A 445 18.00 29.89 0.00
CA SER A 445 17.91 29.11 1.24
C SER A 445 19.19 28.32 1.43
N TYR A 446 19.99 28.66 2.45
CA TYR A 446 21.34 28.11 2.62
C TYR A 446 21.40 26.57 2.73
N PRO A 447 20.45 25.87 3.40
CA PRO A 447 20.42 24.40 3.42
C PRO A 447 20.30 23.77 2.03
N CYS A 448 19.66 24.47 1.09
CA CYS A 448 19.52 24.05 -0.29
C CYS A 448 20.80 24.33 -1.09
N VAL A 449 21.36 25.54 -0.93
CA VAL A 449 22.56 26.00 -1.65
C VAL A 449 23.78 25.12 -1.36
N MET A 450 24.05 24.80 -0.09
CA MET A 450 25.21 23.96 0.28
C MET A 450 25.15 22.57 -0.37
N LEU A 451 23.94 21.98 -0.48
CA LEU A 451 23.73 20.68 -1.12
C LEU A 451 23.83 20.78 -2.64
N ASN A 452 23.29 21.83 -3.26
CA ASN A 452 23.34 22.02 -4.70
C ASN A 452 24.77 22.22 -5.22
N ALA A 453 25.59 22.99 -4.49
CA ALA A 453 26.99 23.18 -4.82
C ALA A 453 27.80 21.86 -4.71
N ASP A 454 27.57 21.06 -3.66
CA ASP A 454 28.20 19.74 -3.52
C ASP A 454 27.71 18.73 -4.57
N VAL A 455 26.42 18.72 -4.93
CA VAL A 455 25.90 17.88 -6.03
C VAL A 455 26.51 18.30 -7.36
N ALA A 456 26.55 19.59 -7.67
CA ALA A 456 27.19 20.08 -8.90
C ALA A 456 28.66 19.64 -8.96
N ARG A 457 29.42 19.82 -7.89
CA ARG A 457 30.83 19.40 -7.83
C ARG A 457 31.04 17.90 -8.03
N ASN A 458 30.17 17.06 -7.48
CA ASN A 458 30.35 15.60 -7.46
C ASN A 458 29.64 14.85 -8.60
N ASN A 459 28.64 15.45 -9.26
CA ASN A 459 27.76 14.77 -10.20
C ASN A 459 27.67 15.41 -11.60
N THR A 460 28.35 16.53 -11.85
CA THR A 460 28.45 17.12 -13.19
C THR A 460 29.04 16.13 -14.21
N ASN A 461 28.55 16.21 -15.45
CA ASN A 461 29.03 15.41 -16.57
C ASN A 461 29.81 16.28 -17.57
N ASP A 462 31.12 16.41 -17.37
CA ASP A 462 32.03 17.14 -18.27
C ASP A 462 32.30 16.41 -19.60
N GLN A 463 31.74 15.23 -19.80
CA GLN A 463 31.85 14.43 -21.03
C GLN A 463 30.63 14.61 -21.95
N TYR A 464 29.68 15.50 -21.61
CA TYR A 464 28.44 15.63 -22.35
C TYR A 464 28.68 16.13 -23.77
N GLN A 465 28.27 15.36 -24.77
CA GLN A 465 28.48 15.68 -26.18
C GLN A 465 27.16 15.90 -26.92
N THR A 466 27.13 16.99 -27.68
CA THR A 466 26.03 17.39 -28.57
C THR A 466 26.54 17.52 -30.00
N LEU A 467 25.72 17.08 -30.95
CA LEU A 467 26.01 17.18 -32.38
C LEU A 467 25.78 18.63 -32.83
N LYS A 468 26.86 19.33 -33.22
CA LYS A 468 26.80 20.73 -33.68
C LYS A 468 26.63 20.82 -35.19
N ASP A 469 27.31 19.96 -35.94
CA ASP A 469 27.18 19.86 -37.40
C ASP A 469 26.75 18.44 -37.79
N PRO A 470 25.50 18.22 -38.22
CA PRO A 470 25.02 16.93 -38.69
C PRO A 470 25.69 16.42 -39.96
N VAL A 471 26.19 17.30 -40.83
CA VAL A 471 26.81 16.94 -42.12
C VAL A 471 28.23 16.43 -41.90
N ASN A 472 29.05 17.22 -41.20
CA ASN A 472 30.44 16.85 -40.87
C ASN A 472 30.56 15.97 -39.62
N LYS A 473 29.42 15.61 -38.98
CA LYS A 473 29.33 14.83 -37.74
C LYS A 473 30.21 15.38 -36.60
N THR A 474 30.28 16.70 -36.45
CA THR A 474 31.11 17.35 -35.42
C THR A 474 30.34 17.48 -34.10
N TYR A 475 31.02 17.15 -33.00
CA TYR A 475 30.45 17.18 -31.65
C TYR A 475 31.15 18.22 -30.79
N THR A 476 30.37 18.97 -30.00
CA THR A 476 30.86 19.86 -28.95
C THR A 476 30.72 19.19 -27.58
N THR A 477 31.80 19.23 -26.78
CA THR A 477 31.77 18.77 -25.38
C THR A 477 31.47 19.96 -24.47
N HIS A 478 30.61 19.77 -23.47
CA HIS A 478 30.33 20.74 -22.41
C HIS A 478 30.00 20.01 -21.10
N SER A 479 29.95 20.75 -20.01
CA SER A 479 29.50 20.26 -18.70
C SER A 479 27.99 20.40 -18.59
N GLU A 480 27.30 19.31 -18.26
CA GLU A 480 25.85 19.29 -17.95
C GLU A 480 25.68 18.81 -16.50
N CYS A 481 24.91 19.56 -15.71
CA CYS A 481 24.29 19.10 -14.47
C CYS A 481 22.93 19.77 -14.33
N SER A 482 21.91 19.00 -13.96
CA SER A 482 20.57 19.55 -13.71
C SER A 482 19.91 18.94 -12.47
N ILE A 483 20.73 18.45 -11.54
CA ILE A 483 20.30 17.79 -10.31
C ILE A 483 20.36 18.84 -9.20
N GLU A 484 19.19 19.27 -8.74
CA GLU A 484 19.03 20.33 -7.75
C GLU A 484 18.07 19.83 -6.66
N PHE A 485 18.40 20.09 -5.40
CA PHE A 485 17.48 20.03 -4.29
C PHE A 485 16.50 21.21 -4.36
N GLU A 486 15.26 20.97 -3.93
CA GLU A 486 14.30 21.96 -3.45
C GLU A 486 14.16 21.75 -1.93
N VAL A 487 13.88 22.83 -1.18
CA VAL A 487 13.61 22.77 0.26
C VAL A 487 12.15 23.09 0.54
N ASP A 488 11.48 22.18 1.25
CA ASP A 488 10.12 22.34 1.76
C ASP A 488 10.16 22.48 3.30
N GLY A 489 9.49 23.50 3.83
CA GLY A 489 9.45 23.83 5.25
C GLY A 489 9.73 25.33 5.54
N PRO A 490 9.95 25.71 6.81
CA PRO A 490 9.96 24.85 7.99
C PRO A 490 8.55 24.31 8.35
N TYR A 491 8.51 23.14 9.00
CA TYR A 491 7.28 22.51 9.49
C TYR A 491 7.13 22.63 11.01
N LYS A 492 5.89 22.55 11.49
CA LYS A 492 5.55 22.63 12.93
C LYS A 492 5.89 21.36 13.68
N ALA A 493 5.54 20.21 13.11
CA ALA A 493 5.68 18.92 13.76
C ALA A 493 5.91 17.79 12.77
N MET A 494 6.73 16.82 13.16
CA MET A 494 6.90 15.54 12.49
C MET A 494 6.85 14.40 13.51
N ILE A 495 6.05 13.37 13.23
CA ILE A 495 5.87 12.20 14.09
C ILE A 495 6.25 10.93 13.32
N LEU A 496 7.22 10.18 13.84
CA LEU A 496 7.76 8.97 13.24
C LEU A 496 7.55 7.75 14.17
N PRO A 497 6.88 6.68 13.71
CA PRO A 497 6.60 5.49 14.52
C PRO A 497 7.79 4.52 14.57
N ALA A 498 7.93 3.79 15.67
CA ALA A 498 8.95 2.77 15.86
C ALA A 498 8.44 1.34 15.55
N SER A 499 9.36 0.42 15.27
CA SER A 499 9.04 -1.00 15.17
C SER A 499 8.85 -1.66 16.54
N LYS A 500 8.15 -2.79 16.55
CA LYS A 500 8.09 -3.70 17.71
C LYS A 500 9.31 -4.62 17.81
N GLU A 501 10.08 -4.76 16.73
CA GLU A 501 11.25 -5.63 16.63
C GLU A 501 12.54 -4.81 16.79
N GLU A 502 13.49 -5.33 17.57
CA GLU A 502 14.76 -4.65 17.85
C GLU A 502 15.59 -4.45 16.57
N GLY A 503 16.19 -3.28 16.42
CA GLY A 503 17.05 -2.95 15.27
C GLY A 503 16.31 -2.72 13.94
N ILE A 504 15.00 -2.94 13.89
CA ILE A 504 14.17 -2.66 12.71
C ILE A 504 13.49 -1.30 12.89
N LEU A 505 13.51 -0.47 11.84
CA LEU A 505 12.85 0.83 11.81
C LEU A 505 11.79 0.86 10.70
N ILE A 506 10.68 1.56 10.92
CA ILE A 506 9.53 1.54 10.01
C ILE A 506 9.69 2.64 8.95
N LYS A 507 10.15 2.23 7.77
CA LYS A 507 10.30 3.09 6.59
C LYS A 507 8.95 3.54 6.02
N LYS A 508 8.90 4.72 5.38
CA LYS A 508 7.72 5.27 4.69
C LYS A 508 6.46 5.42 5.55
N ARG A 509 6.63 5.72 6.84
CA ARG A 509 5.52 6.07 7.76
C ARG A 509 5.89 7.28 8.60
N TYR A 510 5.18 8.38 8.37
CA TYR A 510 5.35 9.61 9.12
C TYR A 510 4.11 10.50 8.95
N ALA A 511 3.90 11.41 9.90
CA ALA A 511 2.88 12.46 9.87
C ALA A 511 3.58 13.81 10.05
N VAL A 512 3.26 14.79 9.19
CA VAL A 512 3.88 16.12 9.15
C VAL A 512 2.80 17.19 9.18
N PHE A 513 3.03 18.25 9.95
CA PHE A 513 2.09 19.36 10.14
C PHE A 513 2.72 20.70 9.76
N ASN A 514 1.91 21.53 9.09
CA ASN A 514 2.22 22.93 8.77
C ASN A 514 2.18 23.81 10.04
N GLU A 515 2.72 25.03 9.97
CA GLU A 515 2.72 26.01 11.07
C GLU A 515 1.31 26.35 11.59
N ASP A 516 0.32 26.41 10.70
CA ASP A 516 -1.10 26.62 11.02
C ASP A 516 -1.74 25.42 11.76
N GLY A 517 -1.02 24.30 11.91
CA GLY A 517 -1.52 23.07 12.52
C GLY A 517 -2.28 22.15 11.56
N THR A 518 -2.40 22.49 10.27
CA THR A 518 -2.98 21.59 9.27
C THR A 518 -2.05 20.42 8.96
N LEU A 519 -2.64 19.26 8.67
CA LEU A 519 -1.91 18.05 8.28
C LEU A 519 -1.33 18.22 6.87
N ALA A 520 -0.03 18.47 6.78
CA ALA A 520 0.69 18.67 5.52
C ALA A 520 0.83 17.35 4.75
N GLU A 521 1.34 16.32 5.42
CA GLU A 521 1.57 15.02 4.80
C GLU A 521 1.36 13.86 5.77
N LEU A 522 0.83 12.73 5.27
CA LEU A 522 0.58 11.52 6.05
C LEU A 522 0.83 10.27 5.19
N LYS A 523 1.91 9.55 5.48
CA LYS A 523 2.39 8.40 4.69
C LYS A 523 2.24 7.07 5.42
N GLY A 524 1.91 6.02 4.65
CA GLY A 524 1.98 4.60 5.05
C GLY A 524 1.04 4.09 6.16
N PHE A 525 0.45 4.97 6.96
CA PHE A 525 -0.50 4.65 8.03
C PHE A 525 -1.83 4.07 7.54
N GLU A 526 -2.47 3.29 8.42
CA GLU A 526 -3.67 2.51 8.18
C GLU A 526 -4.90 3.40 7.81
N ILE A 527 -5.00 4.60 8.37
CA ILE A 527 -6.02 5.62 8.04
C ILE A 527 -6.13 5.93 6.54
N LYS A 528 -5.02 5.99 5.78
CA LYS A 528 -5.03 6.25 4.32
C LYS A 528 -5.31 5.00 3.46
N ARG A 529 -5.40 3.81 4.05
CA ARG A 529 -5.57 2.55 3.30
C ARG A 529 -7.04 2.25 3.01
N ARG A 530 -7.34 1.61 1.88
CA ARG A 530 -8.72 1.24 1.48
C ARG A 530 -9.32 0.04 2.24
N GLY A 531 -8.55 -0.61 3.13
CA GLY A 531 -8.99 -1.71 3.99
C GLY A 531 -8.61 -1.45 5.46
N GLU A 532 -8.18 -2.48 6.19
CA GLU A 532 -7.77 -2.45 7.61
C GLU A 532 -8.95 -2.33 8.61
N LEU A 533 -8.62 -2.44 9.90
CA LEU A 533 -9.53 -2.33 11.05
C LEU A 533 -9.94 -0.86 11.29
N LYS A 534 -11.24 -0.58 11.28
CA LYS A 534 -11.80 0.78 11.45
C LYS A 534 -11.37 1.45 12.76
N LEU A 535 -11.38 0.72 13.88
CA LEU A 535 -10.90 1.17 15.20
C LEU A 535 -9.53 1.88 15.12
N ILE A 536 -8.56 1.26 14.43
CA ILE A 536 -7.20 1.80 14.29
C ILE A 536 -7.17 3.06 13.44
N LYS A 537 -8.05 3.18 12.45
CA LYS A 537 -8.15 4.38 11.60
C LYS A 537 -8.71 5.57 12.37
N VAL A 538 -9.72 5.36 13.21
CA VAL A 538 -10.33 6.42 14.03
C VAL A 538 -9.37 6.83 15.14
N PHE A 539 -8.77 5.85 15.84
CA PHE A 539 -7.67 6.10 16.79
C PHE A 539 -6.53 6.91 16.14
N GLN A 540 -6.10 6.56 14.92
CA GLN A 540 -5.08 7.33 14.20
C GLN A 540 -5.52 8.75 13.86
N ALA A 541 -6.75 8.95 13.41
CA ALA A 541 -7.28 10.28 13.08
C ALA A 541 -7.25 11.22 14.30
N GLU A 542 -7.66 10.72 15.46
CA GLU A 542 -7.68 11.49 16.71
C GLU A 542 -6.28 11.68 17.32
N VAL A 543 -5.43 10.64 17.30
CA VAL A 543 -4.13 10.71 17.98
C VAL A 543 -3.17 11.66 17.28
N PHE A 544 -3.23 11.78 15.95
CA PHE A 544 -2.34 12.67 15.20
C PHE A 544 -2.57 14.15 15.52
N ASP A 545 -3.84 14.59 15.64
CA ASP A 545 -4.18 15.93 16.14
C ASP A 545 -3.60 16.17 17.54
N LYS A 546 -3.65 15.17 18.43
CA LYS A 546 -3.23 15.33 19.82
C LYS A 546 -1.73 15.50 20.05
N PHE A 547 -0.88 15.15 19.09
CA PHE A 547 0.56 15.46 19.16
C PHE A 547 0.88 16.96 19.09
N LEU A 548 -0.08 17.82 18.72
CA LEU A 548 0.09 19.28 18.68
C LEU A 548 -0.18 19.98 20.03
N HIS A 549 -0.66 19.27 21.06
CA HIS A 549 -0.89 19.83 22.41
C HIS A 549 0.30 19.60 23.34
N GLY A 550 0.29 20.29 24.49
CA GLY A 550 1.38 20.27 25.48
C GLY A 550 2.51 21.25 25.14
N SER A 551 3.11 21.82 26.19
CA SER A 551 4.25 22.75 26.13
C SER A 551 5.61 22.04 26.32
N THR A 552 5.59 20.82 26.85
CA THR A 552 6.74 19.92 26.99
C THR A 552 6.51 18.62 26.23
N LEU A 553 7.57 17.83 26.04
CA LEU A 553 7.47 16.52 25.37
C LEU A 553 6.67 15.52 26.22
N GLU A 554 6.82 15.60 27.55
CA GLU A 554 6.07 14.87 28.55
C GLU A 554 4.57 15.18 28.48
N GLU A 555 4.19 16.46 28.42
CA GLU A 555 2.79 16.90 28.28
C GLU A 555 2.18 16.44 26.95
N CYS A 556 2.94 16.53 25.85
CA CYS A 556 2.53 16.03 24.54
C CYS A 556 2.21 14.53 24.58
N TYR A 557 3.12 13.71 25.11
CA TYR A 557 2.89 12.27 25.27
C TYR A 557 1.76 11.95 26.26
N SER A 558 1.54 12.78 27.29
CA SER A 558 0.41 12.65 28.23
C SER A 558 -0.94 12.92 27.57
N ALA A 559 -1.06 13.99 26.77
CA ALA A 559 -2.26 14.31 26.00
C ALA A 559 -2.63 13.20 25.00
N VAL A 560 -1.61 12.64 24.33
CA VAL A 560 -1.74 11.49 23.42
C VAL A 560 -2.10 10.19 24.18
N ALA A 561 -1.54 9.98 25.36
CA ALA A 561 -1.87 8.83 26.21
C ALA A 561 -3.30 8.87 26.77
N SER A 562 -3.87 10.06 27.00
CA SER A 562 -5.29 10.20 27.36
C SER A 562 -6.21 9.60 26.28
N VAL A 563 -5.94 9.89 25.00
CA VAL A 563 -6.65 9.28 23.87
C VAL A 563 -6.46 7.76 23.85
N ALA A 564 -5.22 7.28 24.01
CA ALA A 564 -4.92 5.86 24.01
C ALA A 564 -5.64 5.11 25.15
N ASN A 565 -5.70 5.69 26.35
CA ASN A 565 -6.44 5.11 27.48
C ASN A 565 -7.93 5.05 27.21
N ARG A 566 -8.57 6.13 26.70
CA ARG A 566 -10.00 6.11 26.35
C ARG A 566 -10.36 5.02 25.34
N TRP A 567 -9.51 4.79 24.33
CA TRP A 567 -9.72 3.69 23.37
C TRP A 567 -9.45 2.30 23.96
N LEU A 568 -8.57 2.18 24.97
CA LEU A 568 -8.40 0.94 25.74
C LEU A 568 -9.60 0.68 26.67
N ASP A 569 -10.19 1.72 27.27
CA ASP A 569 -11.38 1.62 28.13
C ASP A 569 -12.59 1.10 27.35
N LEU A 570 -12.78 1.58 26.11
CA LEU A 570 -13.79 1.06 25.19
C LEU A 570 -13.67 -0.46 24.98
N LEU A 571 -12.45 -0.98 24.81
CA LEU A 571 -12.20 -2.40 24.62
C LEU A 571 -12.30 -3.21 25.93
N ASP A 572 -11.83 -2.65 27.04
CA ASP A 572 -11.87 -3.30 28.36
C ASP A 572 -13.30 -3.38 28.91
N ASN A 573 -14.12 -2.35 28.68
CA ASN A 573 -15.56 -2.33 28.96
C ASN A 573 -16.40 -3.05 27.88
N GLN A 574 -15.77 -3.70 26.88
CA GLN A 574 -16.43 -4.44 25.80
C GLN A 574 -17.49 -3.64 25.02
N GLY A 575 -17.29 -2.33 24.89
CA GLY A 575 -18.23 -1.42 24.22
C GLY A 575 -19.64 -1.43 24.81
N ILE A 576 -19.77 -1.49 26.14
CA ILE A 576 -21.08 -1.49 26.81
C ILE A 576 -21.85 -0.18 26.61
N ASP A 577 -21.14 0.96 26.56
CA ASP A 577 -21.70 2.31 26.41
C ASP A 577 -21.99 2.70 24.95
N ILE A 578 -21.82 1.78 23.99
CA ILE A 578 -21.90 2.02 22.54
C ILE A 578 -22.97 1.11 21.93
N ALA A 579 -23.75 1.64 20.99
CA ALA A 579 -24.78 0.88 20.28
C ALA A 579 -24.17 -0.24 19.41
N ASP A 580 -24.87 -1.37 19.29
CA ASP A 580 -24.34 -2.57 18.61
C ASP A 580 -23.94 -2.34 17.15
N SER A 581 -24.64 -1.46 16.43
CA SER A 581 -24.32 -1.04 15.07
C SER A 581 -22.99 -0.27 14.99
N GLU A 582 -22.82 0.74 15.84
CA GLU A 582 -21.59 1.55 15.92
C GLU A 582 -20.40 0.71 16.40
N LEU A 583 -20.63 -0.19 17.36
CA LEU A 583 -19.63 -1.15 17.82
C LEU A 583 -19.16 -2.05 16.67
N LEU A 584 -20.09 -2.63 15.89
CA LEU A 584 -19.76 -3.45 14.72
C LEU A 584 -18.93 -2.66 13.70
N ASP A 585 -19.26 -1.39 13.45
CA ASP A 585 -18.50 -0.54 12.55
C ASP A 585 -17.06 -0.35 13.05
N PHE A 586 -16.84 -0.01 14.32
CA PHE A 586 -15.50 0.15 14.88
C PHE A 586 -14.66 -1.14 14.84
N ILE A 587 -15.21 -2.28 15.24
CA ILE A 587 -14.47 -3.55 15.29
C ILE A 587 -14.38 -4.28 13.95
N SER A 588 -15.06 -3.78 12.90
CA SER A 588 -14.97 -4.37 11.57
C SER A 588 -13.61 -4.13 10.91
N GLU A 589 -13.07 -5.21 10.33
CA GLU A 589 -11.91 -5.19 9.45
C GLU A 589 -12.37 -5.38 8.00
N SER A 590 -11.88 -4.52 7.12
CA SER A 590 -12.29 -4.48 5.71
C SER A 590 -11.16 -4.91 4.78
N SER A 591 -11.45 -5.81 3.84
CA SER A 591 -10.47 -6.32 2.88
C SER A 591 -11.13 -6.59 1.52
N THR A 592 -10.55 -6.08 0.44
CA THR A 592 -11.04 -6.32 -0.93
C THR A 592 -10.21 -7.41 -1.60
N MET A 593 -10.87 -8.47 -2.09
CA MET A 593 -10.20 -9.57 -2.80
C MET A 593 -9.84 -9.16 -4.24
N SER A 594 -8.56 -9.29 -4.62
CA SER A 594 -8.09 -8.88 -5.96
C SER A 594 -8.37 -9.91 -7.07
N LYS A 595 -8.73 -11.14 -6.69
CA LYS A 595 -9.09 -12.25 -7.59
C LYS A 595 -10.42 -12.89 -7.15
N SER A 596 -10.96 -13.80 -7.96
CA SER A 596 -12.17 -14.54 -7.59
C SER A 596 -11.86 -15.56 -6.50
N LEU A 597 -12.87 -16.04 -5.76
CA LEU A 597 -12.65 -17.02 -4.69
C LEU A 597 -11.99 -18.32 -5.21
N VAL A 598 -12.28 -18.70 -6.45
CA VAL A 598 -11.70 -19.89 -7.12
C VAL A 598 -10.20 -19.69 -7.36
N ASP A 599 -9.77 -18.50 -7.78
CA ASP A 599 -8.36 -18.18 -8.07
C ASP A 599 -7.45 -18.23 -6.81
N TYR A 600 -8.02 -18.17 -5.61
CA TYR A 600 -7.29 -18.27 -4.34
C TYR A 600 -7.11 -19.73 -3.87
N GLY A 601 -7.92 -20.67 -4.34
CA GLY A 601 -7.83 -22.10 -4.01
C GLY A 601 -7.79 -22.40 -2.50
N GLU A 602 -6.70 -23.02 -2.05
CA GLU A 602 -6.49 -23.45 -0.67
C GLU A 602 -5.87 -22.38 0.25
N GLN A 603 -5.58 -21.17 -0.25
CA GLN A 603 -4.97 -20.12 0.57
C GLN A 603 -5.87 -19.74 1.76
N LYS A 604 -5.32 -19.84 2.98
CA LYS A 604 -6.02 -19.47 4.22
C LYS A 604 -5.78 -17.98 4.54
N SER A 605 -6.83 -17.18 4.53
CA SER A 605 -6.83 -15.79 5.01
C SER A 605 -8.21 -15.40 5.52
N CYS A 606 -8.30 -14.37 6.36
CA CYS A 606 -9.59 -13.89 6.88
C CYS A 606 -10.56 -13.54 5.73
N ALA A 607 -10.08 -12.85 4.69
CA ALA A 607 -10.89 -12.50 3.52
C ALA A 607 -11.41 -13.75 2.76
N VAL A 608 -10.57 -14.78 2.56
CA VAL A 608 -11.00 -16.02 1.90
C VAL A 608 -12.03 -16.78 2.74
N THR A 609 -11.86 -16.84 4.06
CA THR A 609 -12.83 -17.45 4.97
C THR A 609 -14.15 -16.69 5.00
N THR A 610 -14.10 -15.35 5.07
CA THR A 610 -15.27 -14.48 4.99
C THR A 610 -16.01 -14.67 3.66
N ALA A 611 -15.31 -14.74 2.53
CA ALA A 611 -15.89 -15.03 1.23
C ALA A 611 -16.54 -16.42 1.18
N LYS A 612 -15.89 -17.47 1.70
CA LYS A 612 -16.46 -18.82 1.82
C LYS A 612 -17.75 -18.79 2.67
N ARG A 613 -17.73 -18.12 3.83
CA ARG A 613 -18.90 -17.97 4.70
C ARG A 613 -20.03 -17.17 4.03
N LEU A 614 -19.73 -16.09 3.30
CA LEU A 614 -20.71 -15.35 2.49
C LEU A 614 -21.29 -16.21 1.36
N ALA A 615 -20.50 -17.07 0.71
CA ALA A 615 -20.99 -18.01 -0.28
C ALA A 615 -21.93 -19.07 0.33
N GLU A 616 -21.63 -19.61 1.50
CA GLU A 616 -22.53 -20.54 2.20
C GLU A 616 -23.86 -19.87 2.62
N PHE A 617 -23.78 -18.65 3.14
CA PHE A 617 -24.89 -17.91 3.74
C PHE A 617 -25.80 -17.24 2.70
N LEU A 618 -25.21 -16.46 1.77
CA LEU A 618 -25.94 -15.74 0.73
C LEU A 618 -26.03 -16.52 -0.59
N GLY A 619 -25.16 -17.52 -0.81
CA GLY A 619 -25.12 -18.36 -2.02
C GLY A 619 -24.03 -17.96 -3.02
N ASP A 620 -23.48 -18.95 -3.72
CA ASP A 620 -22.30 -18.89 -4.62
C ASP A 620 -22.29 -17.75 -5.66
N SER A 621 -23.43 -17.14 -5.98
CA SER A 621 -23.48 -16.00 -6.91
C SER A 621 -22.71 -14.78 -6.41
N MET A 622 -22.53 -14.61 -5.10
CA MET A 622 -21.83 -13.45 -4.52
C MET A 622 -20.31 -13.48 -4.69
N VAL A 623 -19.71 -14.64 -4.97
CA VAL A 623 -18.24 -14.85 -4.92
C VAL A 623 -17.62 -15.18 -6.28
N LYS A 624 -18.39 -15.05 -7.37
CA LYS A 624 -17.93 -15.32 -8.74
C LYS A 624 -17.00 -14.23 -9.26
N ASP A 625 -17.35 -12.98 -8.97
CA ASP A 625 -16.67 -11.82 -9.53
C ASP A 625 -15.44 -11.43 -8.70
N LYS A 626 -14.50 -10.75 -9.36
CA LYS A 626 -13.29 -10.21 -8.72
C LYS A 626 -13.65 -8.89 -8.02
N GLY A 627 -12.92 -8.55 -6.96
CA GLY A 627 -13.17 -7.30 -6.22
C GLY A 627 -14.17 -7.41 -5.06
N LEU A 628 -14.52 -8.64 -4.63
CA LEU A 628 -15.42 -8.84 -3.48
C LEU A 628 -14.90 -8.11 -2.24
N HIS A 629 -15.75 -7.24 -1.67
CA HIS A 629 -15.49 -6.57 -0.41
C HIS A 629 -15.87 -7.50 0.75
N CYS A 630 -14.88 -7.91 1.54
CA CYS A 630 -15.04 -8.75 2.71
C CYS A 630 -14.90 -7.88 3.97
N GLN A 631 -16.04 -7.54 4.59
CA GLN A 631 -16.09 -6.91 5.91
C GLN A 631 -16.39 -7.99 6.95
N TYR A 632 -15.54 -8.09 7.99
CA TYR A 632 -15.62 -9.14 8.98
C TYR A 632 -15.18 -8.69 10.38
N ILE A 633 -15.59 -9.46 11.39
CA ILE A 633 -15.07 -9.41 12.75
C ILE A 633 -14.35 -10.71 13.09
N VAL A 634 -13.52 -10.73 14.14
CA VAL A 634 -12.86 -11.95 14.63
C VAL A 634 -13.61 -12.49 15.85
N ALA A 635 -14.12 -13.73 15.75
CA ALA A 635 -14.77 -14.42 16.86
C ALA A 635 -13.76 -15.04 17.82
N ARG A 636 -14.09 -15.12 19.12
CA ARG A 636 -13.28 -15.77 20.16
C ARG A 636 -13.16 -17.28 19.94
N GLU A 637 -14.28 -17.93 19.64
CA GLU A 637 -14.35 -19.38 19.44
C GLU A 637 -14.16 -19.78 17.96
N PRO A 638 -13.71 -21.02 17.68
CA PRO A 638 -13.13 -21.97 18.63
C PRO A 638 -11.72 -21.56 19.07
N GLN A 639 -11.48 -21.54 20.38
CA GLN A 639 -10.16 -21.24 20.96
C GLN A 639 -9.06 -22.16 20.40
N GLY A 640 -7.83 -21.62 20.30
CA GLY A 640 -6.67 -22.32 19.73
C GLY A 640 -6.63 -22.36 18.19
N THR A 641 -7.69 -21.98 17.48
CA THR A 641 -7.66 -21.93 15.99
C THR A 641 -7.07 -20.62 15.43
N PRO A 642 -6.44 -20.67 14.24
CA PRO A 642 -5.88 -19.48 13.60
C PRO A 642 -6.92 -18.39 13.35
N VAL A 643 -6.52 -17.12 13.50
CA VAL A 643 -7.40 -15.94 13.28
C VAL A 643 -8.12 -15.98 11.92
N SER A 644 -7.46 -16.52 10.88
CA SER A 644 -8.02 -16.68 9.54
C SER A 644 -9.26 -17.58 9.48
N GLU A 645 -9.43 -18.52 10.41
CA GLU A 645 -10.59 -19.43 10.48
C GLU A 645 -11.70 -18.87 11.39
N ARG A 646 -11.40 -17.84 12.19
CA ARG A 646 -12.32 -17.17 13.13
C ARG A 646 -13.03 -15.92 12.58
N ALA A 647 -12.84 -15.58 11.30
CA ALA A 647 -13.42 -14.41 10.65
C ALA A 647 -14.94 -14.55 10.35
N VAL A 648 -15.80 -13.76 10.99
CA VAL A 648 -17.26 -13.73 10.80
C VAL A 648 -17.67 -12.58 9.87
N PRO A 649 -18.42 -12.81 8.77
CA PRO A 649 -18.93 -11.72 7.95
C PRO A 649 -19.90 -10.82 8.73
N VAL A 650 -19.75 -9.50 8.68
CA VAL A 650 -20.63 -8.56 9.42
C VAL A 650 -22.09 -8.70 9.03
N ALA A 651 -22.37 -8.95 7.73
CA ALA A 651 -23.71 -9.15 7.17
C ALA A 651 -24.54 -10.28 7.82
N ILE A 652 -23.97 -11.12 8.69
CA ILE A 652 -24.78 -12.10 9.45
C ILE A 652 -25.60 -11.41 10.56
N PHE A 653 -25.09 -10.33 11.15
CA PHE A 653 -25.74 -9.59 12.25
C PHE A 653 -26.87 -8.68 11.77
N GLU A 654 -26.92 -8.40 10.46
CA GLU A 654 -27.98 -7.62 9.78
C GLU A 654 -29.19 -8.47 9.36
N THR A 655 -29.22 -9.76 9.70
CA THR A 655 -30.28 -10.69 9.26
C THR A 655 -31.07 -11.32 10.41
N ASP A 656 -32.21 -11.95 10.08
CA ASP A 656 -33.10 -12.65 11.01
C ASP A 656 -32.33 -13.38 12.12
N PRO A 657 -32.62 -13.12 13.41
CA PRO A 657 -31.89 -13.71 14.53
C PRO A 657 -31.82 -15.25 14.50
N GLU A 658 -32.84 -15.92 13.96
CA GLU A 658 -32.83 -17.38 13.78
C GLU A 658 -31.83 -17.85 12.72
N ILE A 659 -31.70 -17.12 11.61
CA ILE A 659 -30.74 -17.40 10.54
C ILE A 659 -29.32 -17.13 11.04
N ALA A 660 -29.11 -16.02 11.73
CA ALA A 660 -27.86 -15.68 12.39
C ALA A 660 -27.45 -16.77 13.40
N LYS A 661 -28.33 -17.15 14.33
CA LYS A 661 -28.10 -18.24 15.29
C LYS A 661 -27.78 -19.57 14.59
N HIS A 662 -28.43 -19.91 13.47
CA HIS A 662 -28.14 -21.15 12.72
C HIS A 662 -26.71 -21.18 12.16
N TYR A 663 -26.27 -20.14 11.44
CA TYR A 663 -24.93 -20.11 10.84
C TYR A 663 -23.82 -19.90 11.88
N LEU A 664 -24.06 -19.10 12.92
CA LEU A 664 -23.11 -18.95 14.04
C LEU A 664 -22.89 -20.28 14.78
N ARG A 665 -23.95 -21.06 15.02
CA ARG A 665 -23.82 -22.44 15.55
C ARG A 665 -23.07 -23.36 14.59
N LYS A 666 -23.34 -23.29 13.28
CA LYS A 666 -22.64 -24.08 12.25
C LYS A 666 -21.14 -23.79 12.23
N TRP A 667 -20.74 -22.52 12.32
CA TRP A 667 -19.34 -22.10 12.21
C TRP A 667 -18.55 -22.21 13.51
N PHE A 668 -19.19 -22.05 14.68
CA PHE A 668 -18.50 -21.85 15.97
C PHE A 668 -19.04 -22.69 17.14
N ARG A 669 -20.11 -23.47 16.95
CA ARG A 669 -20.72 -24.35 17.98
C ARG A 669 -21.17 -23.65 19.28
N PHE A 670 -21.53 -22.36 19.21
CA PHE A 670 -22.03 -21.60 20.37
C PHE A 670 -23.30 -22.18 21.01
N SER A 671 -23.45 -21.98 22.32
CA SER A 671 -24.70 -22.18 23.07
C SER A 671 -25.74 -21.09 22.77
N SER A 672 -26.94 -21.18 23.38
CA SER A 672 -28.17 -20.64 22.82
C SER A 672 -28.28 -19.12 22.63
N ASP A 673 -27.56 -18.32 23.43
CA ASP A 673 -27.83 -16.89 23.64
C ASP A 673 -26.58 -16.00 23.49
N ALA A 674 -25.82 -16.24 22.42
CA ALA A 674 -24.65 -15.42 22.08
C ALA A 674 -25.05 -14.02 21.55
N ASN A 675 -24.83 -12.99 22.36
CA ASN A 675 -24.81 -11.58 21.94
C ASN A 675 -23.49 -11.27 21.17
N ILE A 676 -23.48 -10.28 20.27
CA ILE A 676 -22.28 -9.81 19.53
C ILE A 676 -21.06 -9.68 20.45
N ARG A 677 -21.20 -9.04 21.62
CA ARG A 677 -20.11 -8.84 22.60
C ARG A 677 -19.54 -10.16 23.14
N SER A 678 -20.32 -11.25 23.18
CA SER A 678 -19.85 -12.58 23.59
C SER A 678 -19.14 -13.35 22.47
N ILE A 679 -19.41 -13.00 21.21
CA ILE A 679 -18.81 -13.63 20.03
C ILE A 679 -17.42 -13.04 19.76
N VAL A 680 -17.25 -11.72 19.95
CA VAL A 680 -16.05 -10.94 19.65
C VAL A 680 -14.82 -11.39 20.45
N ASP A 681 -13.67 -11.55 19.78
CA ASP A 681 -12.37 -11.74 20.44
C ASP A 681 -11.77 -10.39 20.88
N TRP A 682 -12.24 -9.87 22.02
CA TRP A 682 -11.71 -8.63 22.60
C TRP A 682 -10.19 -8.65 22.82
N SER A 683 -9.61 -9.82 23.08
CA SER A 683 -8.16 -9.96 23.29
C SER A 683 -7.37 -9.69 22.00
N TYR A 684 -7.86 -10.17 20.85
CA TYR A 684 -7.30 -9.86 19.54
C TYR A 684 -7.37 -8.36 19.22
N TYR A 685 -8.52 -7.72 19.45
CA TYR A 685 -8.69 -6.29 19.19
C TYR A 685 -7.82 -5.43 20.12
N LYS A 686 -7.75 -5.78 21.41
CA LYS A 686 -6.83 -5.16 22.38
C LYS A 686 -5.37 -5.33 21.95
N GLN A 687 -4.95 -6.52 21.52
CA GLN A 687 -3.59 -6.75 21.02
C GLN A 687 -3.27 -5.95 19.75
N ARG A 688 -4.23 -5.80 18.82
CA ARG A 688 -4.10 -4.94 17.62
C ARG A 688 -3.94 -3.47 18.01
N LEU A 689 -4.78 -2.95 18.92
CA LEU A 689 -4.71 -1.56 19.40
C LEU A 689 -3.42 -1.31 20.19
N SER A 690 -3.09 -2.15 21.17
CA SER A 690 -1.82 -2.09 21.92
C SER A 690 -0.60 -2.13 21.00
N SER A 691 -0.66 -2.88 19.89
CA SER A 691 0.42 -2.87 18.90
C SER A 691 0.48 -1.57 18.08
N ALA A 692 -0.62 -0.84 17.91
CA ALA A 692 -0.60 0.51 17.33
C ALA A 692 -0.05 1.54 18.33
N ILE A 693 -0.52 1.48 19.59
CA ILE A 693 -0.04 2.31 20.71
C ILE A 693 1.47 2.13 20.93
N GLN A 694 1.99 0.91 20.89
CA GLN A 694 3.43 0.63 20.97
C GLN A 694 4.21 1.34 19.85
N LYS A 695 3.80 1.17 18.60
CA LYS A 695 4.50 1.75 17.44
C LYS A 695 4.45 3.28 17.41
N ILE A 696 3.32 3.88 17.79
CA ILE A 696 3.07 5.33 17.62
C ILE A 696 3.43 6.14 18.87
N ILE A 697 3.27 5.56 20.07
CA ILE A 697 3.35 6.28 21.34
C ILE A 697 4.49 5.75 22.21
N THR A 698 4.40 4.51 22.71
CA THR A 698 5.22 4.12 23.87
C THR A 698 6.67 3.76 23.52
N ILE A 699 6.92 3.13 22.36
CA ILE A 699 8.29 2.87 21.89
C ILE A 699 9.00 4.17 21.47
N PRO A 700 8.37 5.10 20.71
CA PRO A 700 8.93 6.43 20.45
C PRO A 700 9.21 7.24 21.74
N ALA A 701 8.27 7.28 22.69
CA ALA A 701 8.45 7.95 23.99
C ALA A 701 9.70 7.45 24.72
N ALA A 702 9.84 6.13 24.87
CA ALA A 702 11.00 5.51 25.49
C ALA A 702 12.32 5.80 24.73
N MET A 703 12.28 5.85 23.39
CA MET A 703 13.45 6.21 22.58
C MET A 703 13.89 7.67 22.75
N GLN A 704 12.95 8.57 23.11
CA GLN A 704 13.17 9.97 23.47
C GLN A 704 13.35 10.20 24.99
N LYS A 705 13.56 9.13 25.78
CA LYS A 705 13.78 9.16 27.25
C LYS A 705 12.58 9.59 28.10
N ILE A 706 11.37 9.52 27.56
CA ILE A 706 10.12 9.69 28.30
C ILE A 706 9.72 8.35 28.93
N SER A 707 9.20 8.37 30.17
CA SER A 707 8.63 7.18 30.83
C SER A 707 7.42 6.66 30.05
N ASN A 708 7.02 5.39 30.23
CA ASN A 708 5.90 4.82 29.47
C ASN A 708 4.59 5.60 29.76
N PRO A 709 4.05 6.37 28.80
CA PRO A 709 2.90 7.24 29.06
C PRO A 709 1.59 6.45 29.07
N VAL A 710 1.59 5.19 28.62
CA VAL A 710 0.44 4.27 28.69
C VAL A 710 0.84 2.98 29.43
N PRO A 711 0.92 2.98 30.78
CA PRO A 711 1.42 1.83 31.56
C PRO A 711 0.65 0.52 31.33
N ARG A 712 -0.64 0.60 30.95
CA ARG A 712 -1.49 -0.54 30.56
C ARG A 712 -0.96 -1.32 29.35
N VAL A 713 -0.08 -0.70 28.55
CA VAL A 713 0.56 -1.31 27.38
C VAL A 713 2.06 -1.43 27.67
N LEU A 714 2.47 -2.63 28.09
CA LEU A 714 3.87 -2.94 28.41
C LEU A 714 4.77 -2.79 27.17
N HIS A 715 6.03 -2.46 27.43
CA HIS A 715 7.07 -2.42 26.41
C HIS A 715 7.55 -3.83 26.04
N PRO A 716 8.10 -4.04 24.83
CA PRO A 716 8.87 -5.23 24.51
C PRO A 716 10.14 -5.33 25.40
N ASP A 717 10.55 -6.55 25.78
CA ASP A 717 11.66 -6.76 26.72
C ASP A 717 12.98 -6.11 26.28
N TRP A 718 13.28 -6.16 24.97
CA TRP A 718 14.47 -5.54 24.38
C TRP A 718 14.55 -4.02 24.61
N LEU A 719 13.40 -3.35 24.68
CA LEU A 719 13.34 -1.90 24.82
C LEU A 719 13.87 -1.46 26.18
N HIS A 720 13.57 -2.20 27.25
CA HIS A 720 14.12 -1.94 28.58
C HIS A 720 15.64 -2.08 28.62
N LYS A 721 16.21 -3.04 27.88
CA LYS A 721 17.68 -3.17 27.72
C LYS A 721 18.25 -1.94 27.01
N LYS A 722 17.68 -1.55 25.87
CA LYS A 722 18.15 -0.43 25.05
C LYS A 722 18.02 0.94 25.72
N VAL A 723 17.00 1.15 26.57
CA VAL A 723 16.88 2.36 27.39
C VAL A 723 17.99 2.40 28.44
N ARG A 724 18.23 1.30 29.17
CA ARG A 724 19.38 1.22 30.11
C ARG A 724 20.72 1.47 29.41
N GLU A 725 20.96 0.91 28.22
CA GLU A 725 22.16 1.19 27.40
C GLU A 725 22.26 2.64 26.89
N LYS A 726 21.15 3.39 26.83
CA LYS A 726 21.10 4.83 26.50
C LYS A 726 21.28 5.74 27.72
N ASP A 727 21.07 5.23 28.92
CA ASP A 727 21.19 5.96 30.19
C ASP A 727 22.46 5.60 30.97
N ASP A 728 23.11 4.48 30.62
CA ASP A 728 24.42 4.09 31.15
C ASP A 728 25.49 5.14 30.78
N ARG A 729 26.10 5.71 31.83
CA ARG A 729 27.17 6.71 31.73
C ARG A 729 28.52 6.10 31.35
N PHE A 730 28.72 4.79 31.56
CA PHE A 730 29.99 4.10 31.42
C PHE A 730 30.06 3.22 30.17
N ARG A 731 29.87 3.83 29.00
CA ARG A 731 30.02 3.12 27.73
C ARG A 731 31.48 2.75 27.45
N GLN A 732 31.76 1.44 27.38
CA GLN A 732 32.98 0.94 26.78
C GLN A 732 32.99 1.29 25.28
N ARG A 733 33.86 2.22 24.86
CA ARG A 733 34.08 2.54 23.44
C ARG A 733 34.54 1.28 22.71
N LYS A 734 34.09 1.03 21.47
CA LYS A 734 34.63 -0.11 20.71
C LYS A 734 36.10 0.18 20.44
N LEU A 735 36.98 -0.84 20.48
CA LEU A 735 38.41 -0.64 20.14
C LEU A 735 38.61 0.08 18.80
N ARG A 736 37.72 -0.18 17.83
CA ARG A 736 37.71 0.44 16.50
C ARG A 736 37.54 1.96 16.53
N ASP A 737 36.85 2.48 17.55
CA ASP A 737 36.58 3.91 17.74
C ASP A 737 37.75 4.59 18.51
N ILE A 738 38.72 3.81 18.99
CA ILE A 738 39.95 4.26 19.66
C ILE A 738 41.14 4.26 18.67
N PHE A 739 41.14 3.33 17.71
CA PHE A 739 42.20 3.18 16.72
C PHE A 739 41.74 3.57 15.32
N SER A 740 41.99 4.83 14.94
CA SER A 740 41.96 5.26 13.54
C SER A 740 43.02 4.48 12.74
N PRO A 741 42.71 3.94 11.55
CA PRO A 741 43.73 3.37 10.68
C PRO A 741 44.73 4.45 10.29
N LEU A 742 46.03 4.20 10.47
CA LEU A 742 47.07 5.05 9.90
C LEU A 742 46.90 5.05 8.37
N ALA A 743 46.94 6.23 7.75
CA ALA A 743 46.96 6.32 6.29
C ALA A 743 48.20 5.57 5.78
N LYS A 744 48.00 4.57 4.92
CA LYS A 744 49.11 3.91 4.23
C LYS A 744 49.62 4.84 3.14
N GLU A 745 50.80 5.40 3.33
CA GLU A 745 51.57 5.95 2.22
C GLU A 745 51.92 4.82 1.23
N GLU A 746 51.80 5.10 -0.07
CA GLU A 746 52.13 4.16 -1.13
C GLU A 746 53.64 4.21 -1.41
N GLY A 747 54.39 3.18 -0.99
CA GLY A 747 55.86 3.19 -0.99
C GLY A 747 56.54 1.81 -1.10
N LEU A 748 56.42 1.19 -2.27
CA LEU A 748 57.34 0.24 -2.94
C LEU A 748 58.23 -0.79 -2.17
N HIS A 749 58.10 -2.05 -2.62
CA HIS A 749 59.09 -3.17 -2.69
C HIS A 749 59.29 -4.21 -1.55
N ASN A 750 59.54 -5.44 -2.03
CA ASN A 750 59.65 -6.72 -1.34
C ASN A 750 60.94 -6.89 -0.52
N LEU A 751 60.88 -7.71 0.55
CA LEU A 751 61.84 -8.82 0.78
C LEU A 751 61.34 -9.82 1.84
N ASN A 752 62.05 -10.96 1.96
CA ASN A 752 61.59 -12.21 2.58
C ASN A 752 61.72 -12.31 4.11
N ARG A 753 60.86 -13.18 4.68
CA ARG A 753 61.09 -14.08 5.83
C ARG A 753 62.00 -13.63 6.99
N THR A 754 61.40 -13.52 8.16
CA THR A 754 61.76 -14.32 9.36
C THR A 754 60.46 -14.73 10.07
N GLY A 755 60.48 -15.83 10.83
CA GLY A 755 59.33 -16.31 11.59
C GLY A 755 59.76 -17.11 12.81
N ASP A 756 58.89 -17.15 13.82
CA ASP A 756 58.95 -17.95 15.05
C ASP A 756 57.60 -17.76 15.76
N MET A 757 57.07 -18.65 16.63
CA MET A 757 57.37 -20.06 16.94
C MET A 757 56.02 -20.69 17.39
N GLU A 758 55.97 -21.99 17.73
CA GLU A 758 54.77 -22.75 18.12
C GLU A 758 53.81 -23.19 17.00
N ASP A 759 54.32 -24.03 16.09
CA ASP A 759 53.48 -25.04 15.41
C ASP A 759 54.30 -26.32 15.15
N LEU A 760 54.57 -27.10 16.21
CA LEU A 760 55.29 -28.37 16.13
C LEU A 760 55.05 -29.27 17.35
N LEU A 761 54.00 -30.10 17.32
CA LEU A 761 54.03 -31.47 17.89
C LEU A 761 52.97 -32.34 17.21
N ILE A 762 53.28 -33.63 17.04
CA ILE A 762 52.75 -34.47 15.95
C ILE A 762 51.94 -35.67 16.48
N SER A 763 50.68 -35.76 15.99
CA SER A 763 49.94 -36.96 15.53
C SER A 763 49.67 -38.20 16.43
N ASN A 764 48.59 -38.87 16.01
CA ASN A 764 48.20 -40.29 16.15
C ASN A 764 47.32 -40.78 17.31
N LYS A 765 46.51 -41.79 16.95
CA LYS A 765 45.45 -42.48 17.72
C LYS A 765 46.06 -43.56 18.62
N ASP A 766 45.41 -43.89 19.75
CA ASP A 766 44.73 -45.20 19.88
C ASP A 766 43.84 -45.40 21.14
N LEU A 767 43.08 -46.50 21.14
CA LEU A 767 42.11 -46.93 22.16
C LEU A 767 42.71 -47.32 23.54
N ARG A 768 41.99 -47.07 24.67
CA ARG A 768 41.42 -48.08 25.64
C ARG A 768 41.25 -47.60 27.11
N LYS A 769 40.05 -47.92 27.65
CA LYS A 769 39.70 -48.47 29.00
C LYS A 769 39.77 -47.62 30.31
N ASN A 770 38.65 -47.77 31.04
CA ASN A 770 38.35 -47.62 32.49
C ASN A 770 39.29 -48.48 33.42
N PRO A 771 39.14 -48.58 34.79
CA PRO A 771 38.04 -48.11 35.68
C PRO A 771 38.37 -47.64 37.14
N SER A 772 37.28 -47.39 37.90
CA SER A 772 37.06 -47.60 39.36
C SER A 772 37.15 -46.38 40.31
N HIS A 773 36.56 -46.37 41.54
CA HIS A 773 35.79 -47.39 42.28
C HIS A 773 34.79 -46.80 43.32
N GLY A 774 33.66 -47.49 43.57
CA GLY A 774 32.79 -47.34 44.77
C GLY A 774 31.89 -46.08 44.84
N LEU A 775 30.96 -45.92 45.78
CA LEU A 775 30.25 -46.81 46.74
C LEU A 775 28.80 -46.26 46.81
N ASP A 776 27.68 -46.98 46.78
CA ASP A 776 27.14 -48.21 47.43
C ASP A 776 26.18 -47.92 48.62
N ILE A 777 24.92 -48.36 48.47
CA ILE A 777 24.16 -49.25 49.38
C ILE A 777 22.79 -49.63 48.74
N ASP A 778 22.33 -50.86 49.01
CA ASP A 778 21.34 -51.66 48.26
C ASP A 778 19.84 -51.50 48.60
N LYS A 779 18.93 -51.93 47.69
CA LYS A 779 18.20 -53.23 47.80
C LYS A 779 17.16 -53.54 46.71
N GLU A 780 17.32 -54.72 46.09
CA GLU A 780 16.33 -55.80 45.80
C GLU A 780 14.82 -55.45 45.66
N ASN A 781 14.02 -55.95 44.70
CA ASN A 781 13.91 -57.36 44.26
C ASN A 781 13.04 -57.53 42.98
N ASN A 782 13.18 -58.68 42.30
CA ASN A 782 12.28 -59.21 41.23
C ASN A 782 11.41 -60.36 41.86
N PRO A 783 10.46 -61.11 41.19
CA PRO A 783 10.58 -61.66 39.82
C PRO A 783 9.28 -61.96 39.00
N ASN A 784 9.48 -62.51 37.78
CA ASN A 784 8.58 -63.37 36.95
C ASN A 784 7.29 -62.77 36.35
N GLY A 785 6.91 -63.05 35.09
CA GLY A 785 7.61 -63.76 34.00
C GLY A 785 6.71 -64.11 32.79
N ALA A 786 7.33 -64.33 31.60
CA ALA A 786 6.81 -65.01 30.39
C ALA A 786 5.52 -64.48 29.67
N SER A 787 5.19 -64.84 28.41
CA SER A 787 5.96 -64.96 27.15
C SER A 787 4.99 -65.26 25.97
N VAL A 788 5.17 -64.62 24.79
CA VAL A 788 4.80 -65.10 23.43
C VAL A 788 3.35 -65.55 23.11
N GLY A 789 2.75 -65.07 22.00
CA GLY A 789 1.77 -65.89 21.25
C GLY A 789 0.65 -65.21 20.45
N SER A 790 0.85 -65.12 19.13
CA SER A 790 -0.12 -65.26 18.00
C SER A 790 -1.66 -65.30 18.20
N GLY A 791 -2.40 -64.64 17.28
CA GLY A 791 -3.44 -65.35 16.52
C GLY A 791 -4.94 -65.01 16.69
N LEU A 792 -5.54 -64.58 15.57
CA LEU A 792 -6.91 -64.84 15.10
C LEU A 792 -8.18 -64.20 15.73
N ASN A 793 -9.14 -64.01 14.82
CA ASN A 793 -10.53 -63.61 15.01
C ASN A 793 -11.33 -64.60 15.90
N ILE A 794 -12.36 -64.13 16.60
CA ILE A 794 -13.78 -64.45 16.29
C ILE A 794 -14.77 -63.67 17.18
N SER A 795 -15.94 -63.44 16.59
CA SER A 795 -17.15 -62.80 17.09
C SER A 795 -17.63 -63.20 18.50
N LYS A 796 -18.28 -62.25 19.20
CA LYS A 796 -19.40 -62.55 20.11
C LYS A 796 -20.61 -61.65 19.84
N LYS A 797 -21.77 -62.28 19.63
CA LYS A 797 -23.11 -61.68 19.71
C LYS A 797 -23.61 -61.75 21.14
N GLN A 798 -24.28 -60.70 21.61
CA GLN A 798 -25.38 -60.66 22.60
C GLN A 798 -25.88 -59.19 22.56
N GLN A 799 -27.06 -58.81 22.07
CA GLN A 799 -28.45 -59.26 22.23
C GLN A 799 -29.15 -58.63 23.46
N ASN A 800 -30.34 -58.05 23.20
CA ASN A 800 -31.27 -57.32 24.09
C ASN A 800 -30.85 -55.89 24.50
N CYS A 801 -31.75 -54.91 24.65
CA CYS A 801 -33.23 -54.93 24.60
C CYS A 801 -33.80 -53.70 23.87
N MET A 802 -35.07 -53.75 23.43
CA MET A 802 -35.78 -52.61 22.85
C MET A 802 -36.37 -51.69 23.92
N THR A 803 -36.17 -50.38 23.76
CA THR A 803 -37.15 -49.32 24.07
C THR A 803 -36.87 -48.12 23.17
N GLY A 804 -37.84 -47.71 22.36
CA GLY A 804 -37.68 -46.58 21.45
C GLY A 804 -38.24 -45.29 22.03
N LEU A 805 -37.64 -44.15 21.67
CA LEU A 805 -38.31 -42.85 21.51
C LEU A 805 -37.40 -41.81 20.82
N ASN A 806 -37.76 -41.51 19.56
CA ASN A 806 -37.50 -40.29 18.77
C ASN A 806 -36.21 -39.44 19.01
N VAL A 807 -35.25 -39.56 18.08
CA VAL A 807 -34.20 -38.55 17.82
C VAL A 807 -34.35 -38.02 16.38
N PRO A 808 -34.43 -36.69 16.13
CA PRO A 808 -34.54 -36.15 14.77
C PRO A 808 -33.22 -36.27 13.99
N CYS A 809 -33.15 -37.21 13.03
CA CYS A 809 -31.98 -37.39 12.18
C CYS A 809 -31.77 -36.20 11.22
N THR A 810 -30.77 -35.37 11.50
CA THR A 810 -30.35 -34.23 10.66
C THR A 810 -28.85 -34.26 10.29
N SER A 811 -28.16 -35.34 10.63
CA SER A 811 -26.69 -35.50 10.58
C SER A 811 -26.16 -36.35 9.40
N GLN A 812 -26.93 -36.51 8.31
CA GLN A 812 -26.55 -37.35 7.15
C GLN A 812 -26.63 -36.66 5.77
N ILE A 813 -26.38 -35.34 5.69
CA ILE A 813 -26.41 -34.59 4.39
C ILE A 813 -25.04 -34.05 3.95
N GLN A 814 -23.96 -34.18 4.73
CA GLN A 814 -22.67 -33.56 4.41
C GLN A 814 -21.68 -34.42 3.58
N ASN A 815 -21.92 -35.73 3.38
CA ASN A 815 -21.03 -36.60 2.61
C ASN A 815 -21.70 -37.18 1.34
N ALA A 816 -22.00 -36.32 0.36
CA ALA A 816 -22.39 -36.73 -0.99
C ALA A 816 -22.14 -35.61 -2.03
N ALA A 817 -20.88 -35.22 -2.20
CA ALA A 817 -20.46 -34.23 -3.21
C ALA A 817 -19.98 -34.87 -4.54
N SER A 818 -20.34 -36.12 -4.79
CA SER A 818 -20.17 -36.82 -6.07
C SER A 818 -21.52 -36.94 -6.77
N TYR A 819 -21.93 -35.89 -7.50
CA TYR A 819 -23.14 -35.94 -8.31
C TYR A 819 -22.89 -36.77 -9.56
N GLU A 820 -23.36 -38.02 -9.57
CA GLU A 820 -23.61 -38.75 -10.81
C GLU A 820 -24.51 -37.89 -11.70
N THR A 821 -24.00 -37.58 -12.90
CA THR A 821 -24.73 -36.75 -13.85
C THR A 821 -25.64 -37.66 -14.65
N VAL A 822 -26.74 -38.09 -14.03
CA VAL A 822 -27.78 -38.92 -14.68
C VAL A 822 -28.20 -38.22 -15.96
N ASP A 823 -27.95 -38.85 -17.11
CA ASP A 823 -28.28 -38.27 -18.39
C ASP A 823 -29.80 -38.30 -18.61
N LYS A 824 -30.32 -37.20 -19.14
CA LYS A 824 -31.74 -37.00 -19.41
C LYS A 824 -32.25 -38.01 -20.45
N GLY A 825 -31.38 -38.50 -21.33
CA GLY A 825 -31.70 -39.52 -22.33
C GLY A 825 -31.88 -40.93 -21.79
N THR A 826 -31.19 -41.29 -20.70
CA THR A 826 -31.18 -42.67 -20.17
C THR A 826 -32.05 -42.86 -18.92
N ASP A 827 -32.12 -41.88 -18.02
CA ASP A 827 -33.07 -41.90 -16.89
C ASP A 827 -33.61 -40.49 -16.60
N TYR A 828 -34.72 -40.18 -17.25
CA TYR A 828 -35.46 -38.94 -17.02
C TYR A 828 -35.97 -38.83 -15.58
N GLN A 829 -36.27 -39.93 -14.89
CA GLN A 829 -36.93 -39.90 -13.58
C GLN A 829 -35.92 -39.65 -12.45
N GLY A 830 -34.76 -40.32 -12.47
CA GLY A 830 -33.62 -40.02 -11.60
C GLY A 830 -33.07 -38.62 -11.85
N TRP A 831 -32.96 -38.19 -13.12
CA TRP A 831 -32.64 -36.80 -13.47
C TRP A 831 -33.67 -35.84 -12.87
N LEU A 832 -34.97 -36.10 -13.05
CA LEU A 832 -36.04 -35.23 -12.59
C LEU A 832 -36.07 -35.16 -11.07
N ASP A 833 -35.78 -36.24 -10.35
CA ASP A 833 -35.76 -36.23 -8.89
C ASP A 833 -34.49 -35.58 -8.31
N ALA A 834 -33.33 -35.75 -8.96
CA ALA A 834 -32.14 -34.94 -8.67
C ALA A 834 -32.40 -33.44 -8.93
N LYS A 835 -33.06 -33.10 -10.05
CA LYS A 835 -33.48 -31.72 -10.35
C LYS A 835 -34.54 -31.21 -9.38
N LYS A 836 -35.55 -32.00 -8.97
CA LYS A 836 -36.55 -31.61 -7.95
C LYS A 836 -35.89 -31.36 -6.60
N ARG A 837 -34.94 -32.20 -6.16
CA ARG A 837 -34.15 -31.95 -4.93
C ARG A 837 -33.34 -30.65 -5.06
N LYS A 838 -32.63 -30.45 -6.17
CA LYS A 838 -31.88 -29.21 -6.45
C LYS A 838 -32.80 -27.98 -6.55
N TRP A 839 -33.96 -28.09 -7.18
CA TRP A 839 -34.95 -27.01 -7.30
C TRP A 839 -35.67 -26.75 -5.98
N LYS A 840 -35.90 -27.75 -5.14
CA LYS A 840 -36.41 -27.58 -3.76
C LYS A 840 -35.37 -26.82 -2.95
N TYR A 841 -34.11 -27.26 -2.95
CA TYR A 841 -33.01 -26.56 -2.29
C TYR A 841 -32.82 -25.13 -2.81
N VAL A 842 -32.81 -24.90 -4.13
CA VAL A 842 -32.70 -23.56 -4.73
C VAL A 842 -33.94 -22.70 -4.49
N ARG A 843 -35.15 -23.27 -4.47
CA ARG A 843 -36.39 -22.57 -4.11
C ARG A 843 -36.39 -22.19 -2.64
N GLU A 844 -35.85 -23.04 -1.78
CA GLU A 844 -35.70 -22.79 -0.35
C GLU A 844 -34.60 -21.76 -0.09
N GLN A 845 -33.46 -21.82 -0.78
CA GLN A 845 -32.46 -20.75 -0.79
C GLN A 845 -33.02 -19.43 -1.33
N LYS A 846 -33.86 -19.45 -2.38
CA LYS A 846 -34.59 -18.26 -2.83
C LYS A 846 -35.65 -17.78 -1.83
N LYS A 847 -36.27 -18.68 -1.06
CA LYS A 847 -37.18 -18.34 0.05
C LYS A 847 -36.40 -17.73 1.22
N ARG A 848 -35.23 -18.28 1.57
CA ARG A 848 -34.30 -17.77 2.59
C ARG A 848 -33.72 -16.41 2.19
N ARG A 849 -33.30 -16.21 0.93
CA ARG A 849 -32.95 -14.88 0.39
C ARG A 849 -34.12 -13.89 0.45
N ARG A 850 -35.36 -14.34 0.20
CA ARG A 850 -36.56 -13.51 0.34
C ARG A 850 -36.90 -13.18 1.79
N LEU A 851 -36.62 -14.07 2.73
CA LEU A 851 -36.83 -13.86 4.16
C LEU A 851 -35.74 -12.98 4.76
N GLY A 852 -34.45 -13.27 4.52
CA GLY A 852 -33.34 -12.40 4.92
C GLY A 852 -33.37 -11.03 4.24
N ALA A 853 -33.91 -10.92 3.02
CA ALA A 853 -34.28 -9.61 2.47
C ALA A 853 -35.45 -9.00 3.22
N ALA A 854 -36.55 -9.73 3.47
CA ALA A 854 -37.70 -9.23 4.24
C ALA A 854 -37.37 -8.84 5.69
N ALA A 855 -36.34 -9.41 6.32
CA ALA A 855 -35.80 -8.95 7.60
C ALA A 855 -35.24 -7.52 7.53
N THR A 856 -34.82 -7.09 6.33
CA THR A 856 -34.46 -5.70 6.00
C THR A 856 -35.62 -4.90 5.36
N PHE A 857 -36.86 -5.39 5.33
CA PHE A 857 -38.05 -4.66 4.84
C PHE A 857 -39.27 -4.84 5.78
N ASP A 858 -39.71 -3.78 6.44
CA ASP A 858 -40.95 -3.78 7.24
C ASP A 858 -42.25 -3.76 6.37
N ASP A 859 -42.13 -3.98 5.05
CA ASP A 859 -43.23 -3.94 4.09
C ASP A 859 -43.23 -5.14 3.09
N PRO A 860 -44.20 -6.08 3.19
CA PRO A 860 -44.46 -7.16 2.23
C PRO A 860 -44.70 -6.74 0.77
N ASN A 861 -44.96 -5.48 0.44
CA ASN A 861 -45.01 -5.02 -0.96
C ASN A 861 -43.68 -5.22 -1.68
N ALA A 862 -42.55 -5.21 -0.95
CA ALA A 862 -41.24 -5.59 -1.50
C ALA A 862 -41.23 -7.03 -2.05
N LEU A 863 -41.98 -7.97 -1.43
CA LEU A 863 -42.09 -9.37 -1.89
C LEU A 863 -42.95 -9.54 -3.15
N LEU A 864 -43.83 -8.57 -3.45
CA LEU A 864 -44.65 -8.58 -4.66
C LEU A 864 -43.92 -7.88 -5.83
N SER A 865 -43.30 -6.71 -5.61
CA SER A 865 -42.50 -6.04 -6.65
C SER A 865 -41.24 -6.83 -7.04
N ALA A 866 -40.65 -7.60 -6.12
CA ALA A 866 -39.56 -8.53 -6.44
C ALA A 866 -39.98 -9.69 -7.38
N ARG A 867 -41.28 -9.89 -7.66
CA ARG A 867 -41.76 -10.78 -8.73
C ARG A 867 -41.75 -10.13 -10.12
N HIS A 868 -41.76 -8.79 -10.21
CA HIS A 868 -41.77 -8.05 -11.48
C HIS A 868 -40.39 -7.56 -11.92
N ALA A 869 -39.52 -7.13 -10.98
CA ALA A 869 -38.22 -6.57 -11.34
C ALA A 869 -37.18 -7.60 -11.83
N ASN A 870 -37.22 -8.84 -11.31
CA ASN A 870 -36.15 -9.83 -11.49
C ASN A 870 -36.48 -10.96 -12.48
N GLN A 871 -37.05 -10.61 -13.64
CA GLN A 871 -36.91 -11.36 -14.90
C GLN A 871 -37.55 -10.58 -16.07
N LEU A 872 -36.76 -9.70 -16.71
CA LEU A 872 -37.04 -9.18 -18.05
C LEU A 872 -36.10 -9.82 -19.08
N PRO A 873 -36.39 -11.05 -19.56
CA PRO A 873 -35.92 -11.44 -20.89
C PRO A 873 -36.62 -10.56 -21.95
N VAL A 874 -36.02 -10.44 -23.12
CA VAL A 874 -36.34 -9.46 -24.18
C VAL A 874 -37.80 -9.48 -24.70
N ASN A 875 -38.59 -10.52 -24.40
CA ASN A 875 -40.01 -10.65 -24.78
C ASN A 875 -41.00 -9.91 -23.84
N SER A 876 -40.71 -8.66 -23.46
CA SER A 876 -41.53 -7.89 -22.49
C SER A 876 -42.93 -7.49 -22.99
N ARG A 877 -43.12 -7.30 -24.31
CA ARG A 877 -44.33 -6.67 -24.89
C ARG A 877 -45.66 -7.40 -24.65
N ASN A 878 -45.66 -8.72 -24.43
CA ASN A 878 -46.90 -9.51 -24.33
C ASN A 878 -47.38 -9.78 -22.89
N ARG A 879 -46.61 -9.42 -21.86
CA ARG A 879 -47.03 -9.60 -20.44
C ARG A 879 -47.46 -8.31 -19.76
N SER A 880 -46.93 -7.15 -20.17
CA SER A 880 -47.36 -5.84 -19.65
C SER A 880 -48.84 -5.57 -19.90
N THR A 881 -49.35 -5.92 -21.08
CA THR A 881 -50.76 -5.73 -21.48
C THR A 881 -51.76 -6.53 -20.65
N PHE A 882 -51.36 -7.70 -20.10
CA PHE A 882 -52.21 -8.49 -19.21
C PHE A 882 -52.37 -7.81 -17.83
N PHE A 883 -51.26 -7.35 -17.24
CA PHE A 883 -51.29 -6.64 -15.96
C PHE A 883 -51.93 -5.24 -16.09
N GLN A 884 -51.66 -4.49 -17.17
CA GLN A 884 -52.31 -3.19 -17.42
C GLN A 884 -53.83 -3.30 -17.54
N LYS A 885 -54.37 -4.35 -18.20
CA LYS A 885 -55.83 -4.56 -18.25
C LYS A 885 -56.42 -4.83 -16.85
N GLN A 886 -55.70 -5.57 -16.01
CA GLN A 886 -56.13 -5.87 -14.64
C GLN A 886 -56.03 -4.63 -13.71
N GLU A 887 -55.00 -3.81 -13.86
CA GLU A 887 -54.87 -2.54 -13.12
C GLU A 887 -55.96 -1.52 -13.54
N LEU A 888 -56.26 -1.40 -14.85
CA LEU A 888 -57.30 -0.49 -15.33
C LEU A 888 -58.69 -0.80 -14.78
N ALA A 889 -59.05 -2.07 -14.61
CA ALA A 889 -60.32 -2.48 -13.98
C ALA A 889 -60.37 -2.06 -12.50
N LEU A 890 -59.25 -2.16 -11.78
CA LEU A 890 -59.15 -1.71 -10.39
C LEU A 890 -59.24 -0.18 -10.22
N PHE A 891 -58.78 0.60 -11.20
CA PHE A 891 -58.86 2.07 -11.15
C PHE A 891 -60.21 2.64 -11.62
N ARG A 892 -60.97 1.92 -12.45
CA ARG A 892 -62.21 2.43 -13.06
C ARG A 892 -63.48 2.00 -12.35
N SER A 893 -63.46 0.90 -11.61
CA SER A 893 -64.64 0.29 -11.02
C SER A 893 -64.66 0.36 -9.48
N HIS A 894 -65.87 0.32 -8.92
CA HIS A 894 -66.08 0.36 -7.48
C HIS A 894 -65.64 -0.97 -6.83
N TRP A 895 -64.93 -0.88 -5.71
CA TRP A 895 -64.35 -2.03 -5.02
C TRP A 895 -65.38 -2.71 -4.11
N GLN A 896 -65.82 -3.92 -4.49
CA GLN A 896 -66.60 -4.78 -3.60
C GLN A 896 -65.64 -5.60 -2.71
N ILE A 897 -65.41 -5.14 -1.48
CA ILE A 897 -64.52 -5.81 -0.52
C ILE A 897 -65.25 -7.04 0.06
N ILE A 898 -64.74 -8.24 -0.23
CA ILE A 898 -65.25 -9.51 0.29
C ILE A 898 -64.62 -9.83 1.65
N GLN A 899 -63.31 -9.66 1.77
CA GLN A 899 -62.58 -10.02 2.98
C GLN A 899 -61.30 -9.20 3.13
N LEU A 900 -61.02 -8.74 4.35
CA LEU A 900 -59.70 -8.26 4.77
C LEU A 900 -59.02 -9.35 5.60
N ALA A 901 -57.98 -9.97 5.06
CA ALA A 901 -57.19 -10.98 5.76
C ALA A 901 -55.89 -10.36 6.30
N SER A 902 -55.55 -10.60 7.57
CA SER A 902 -54.27 -10.16 8.13
C SER A 902 -53.08 -10.89 7.50
N SER A 903 -51.98 -10.16 7.32
CA SER A 903 -50.67 -10.73 6.98
C SER A 903 -49.95 -11.23 8.24
N THR A 904 -48.84 -11.96 8.07
CA THR A 904 -47.89 -12.26 9.15
C THR A 904 -47.12 -11.03 9.62
N VAL A 905 -47.13 -9.93 8.85
CA VAL A 905 -46.51 -8.65 9.21
C VAL A 905 -47.59 -7.68 9.70
N PRO A 906 -47.49 -7.12 10.92
CA PRO A 906 -48.45 -6.15 11.43
C PRO A 906 -48.56 -4.90 10.54
N GLY A 907 -49.78 -4.36 10.40
CA GLY A 907 -50.06 -3.23 9.50
C GLY A 907 -50.35 -3.63 8.05
N HIS A 908 -50.07 -4.88 7.66
CA HIS A 908 -50.32 -5.38 6.32
C HIS A 908 -51.52 -6.32 6.26
N PHE A 909 -52.39 -6.05 5.29
CA PHE A 909 -53.61 -6.80 5.05
C PHE A 909 -53.69 -7.20 3.58
N PHE A 910 -54.42 -8.27 3.28
CA PHE A 910 -54.84 -8.61 1.93
C PHE A 910 -56.33 -8.40 1.81
N ALA A 911 -56.72 -7.43 0.97
CA ALA A 911 -58.10 -7.25 0.56
C ALA A 911 -58.41 -8.17 -0.62
N TRP A 912 -59.41 -9.02 -0.45
CA TRP A 912 -60.07 -9.71 -1.55
C TRP A 912 -61.19 -8.81 -2.05
N VAL A 913 -61.01 -8.30 -3.27
CA VAL A 913 -61.88 -7.26 -3.87
C VAL A 913 -62.42 -7.79 -5.19
N VAL A 914 -63.72 -7.63 -5.43
CA VAL A 914 -64.28 -7.81 -6.77
C VAL A 914 -64.43 -6.45 -7.46
N ALA A 915 -63.93 -6.38 -8.69
CA ALA A 915 -64.15 -5.28 -9.62
C ALA A 915 -64.41 -5.87 -11.02
N GLU A 916 -65.44 -5.37 -11.72
CA GLU A 916 -65.86 -5.86 -13.05
C GLU A 916 -66.06 -7.39 -13.13
N GLY A 917 -66.56 -8.00 -12.04
CA GLY A 917 -66.78 -9.45 -11.94
C GLY A 917 -65.52 -10.30 -11.73
N ILE A 918 -64.33 -9.69 -11.65
CA ILE A 918 -63.06 -10.37 -11.41
C ILE A 918 -62.64 -10.17 -9.95
N MET A 919 -62.25 -11.26 -9.29
CA MET A 919 -61.73 -11.22 -7.92
C MET A 919 -60.20 -10.96 -7.92
N PHE A 920 -59.80 -9.90 -7.25
CA PHE A 920 -58.42 -9.46 -7.07
C PHE A 920 -57.96 -9.68 -5.62
N LYS A 921 -56.68 -10.01 -5.45
CA LYS A 921 -56.00 -10.02 -4.14
C LYS A 921 -55.07 -8.81 -4.05
N ILE A 922 -55.52 -7.77 -3.37
CA ILE A 922 -54.81 -6.50 -3.26
C ILE A 922 -54.06 -6.46 -1.91
N PRO A 923 -52.74 -6.21 -1.86
CA PRO A 923 -52.05 -5.88 -0.63
C PRO A 923 -52.41 -4.47 -0.18
N ILE A 924 -52.77 -4.29 1.09
CA ILE A 924 -53.00 -2.99 1.72
C ILE A 924 -51.99 -2.82 2.86
N ASN A 925 -51.15 -1.80 2.75
CA ASN A 925 -50.31 -1.32 3.86
C ASN A 925 -51.08 -0.21 4.59
N VAL A 926 -51.33 -0.39 5.89
CA VAL A 926 -51.98 0.59 6.76
C VAL A 926 -50.92 1.16 7.73
N PRO A 927 -50.41 2.39 7.50
CA PRO A 927 -49.41 3.00 8.37
C PRO A 927 -49.99 3.33 9.75
N ARG A 928 -49.19 3.12 10.80
CA ARG A 928 -49.55 3.46 12.18
C ARG A 928 -49.14 4.90 12.51
N THR A 929 -50.10 5.82 12.44
CA THR A 929 -49.87 7.24 12.80
C THR A 929 -50.06 7.44 14.30
N PHE A 930 -48.97 7.63 15.03
CA PHE A 930 -48.99 7.98 16.46
C PHE A 930 -49.04 9.50 16.66
N TYR A 931 -49.82 9.94 17.65
CA TYR A 931 -49.88 11.34 18.10
C TYR A 931 -49.21 11.44 19.47
N LEU A 932 -48.02 12.04 19.53
CA LEU A 932 -47.20 12.13 20.74
C LEU A 932 -47.28 13.54 21.33
N ASN A 933 -47.69 13.64 22.60
CA ASN A 933 -47.65 14.90 23.35
C ASN A 933 -46.24 15.07 23.96
N SER A 934 -45.31 15.63 23.17
CA SER A 934 -43.93 15.90 23.61
C SER A 934 -43.67 17.40 23.75
N LYS A 935 -42.87 17.76 24.75
CA LYS A 935 -42.30 19.11 24.91
C LYS A 935 -40.98 19.31 24.15
N ALA A 936 -40.39 18.23 23.63
CA ALA A 936 -39.16 18.30 22.85
C ALA A 936 -39.42 18.96 21.47
N PRO A 937 -38.46 19.74 20.93
CA PRO A 937 -38.55 20.25 19.56
C PRO A 937 -38.46 19.09 18.55
N VAL A 938 -39.00 19.31 17.35
CA VAL A 938 -38.79 18.40 16.21
C VAL A 938 -37.36 18.58 15.72
N THR A 939 -36.58 17.51 15.71
CA THR A 939 -35.19 17.43 15.21
C THR A 939 -35.08 16.33 14.16
N GLU A 940 -33.92 16.18 13.50
CA GLU A 940 -33.68 15.04 12.59
C GLU A 940 -33.72 13.69 13.32
N GLU A 941 -33.34 13.65 14.60
CA GLU A 941 -33.42 12.48 15.47
C GLU A 941 -34.85 12.19 15.97
N PHE A 942 -35.72 13.22 16.02
CA PHE A 942 -37.12 13.09 16.41
C PHE A 942 -38.05 13.67 15.32
N PRO A 943 -38.11 13.04 14.13
CA PRO A 943 -38.83 13.56 12.98
C PRO A 943 -40.34 13.46 13.20
N GLY A 944 -41.06 14.58 13.02
CA GLY A 944 -42.50 14.63 13.19
C GLY A 944 -43.12 15.91 12.69
N ARG A 945 -44.42 15.88 12.36
CA ARG A 945 -45.18 17.08 11.98
C ARG A 945 -45.94 17.61 13.19
N ARG A 946 -45.72 18.87 13.57
CA ARG A 946 -46.52 19.52 14.61
C ARG A 946 -47.99 19.58 14.18
N VAL A 947 -48.85 18.92 14.94
CA VAL A 947 -50.30 18.83 14.68
C VAL A 947 -51.07 19.27 15.93
N LYS A 948 -52.14 20.06 15.73
CA LYS A 948 -53.12 20.34 16.78
C LYS A 948 -54.23 19.30 16.66
N LYS A 949 -54.44 18.51 17.71
CA LYS A 949 -55.57 17.59 17.85
C LYS A 949 -56.28 17.91 19.16
N ILE A 950 -57.60 18.10 19.08
CA ILE A 950 -58.46 18.15 20.25
C ILE A 950 -58.76 16.70 20.60
N LEU A 951 -58.25 16.23 21.74
CA LEU A 951 -58.60 14.93 22.29
C LEU A 951 -59.84 15.11 23.19
N PRO A 952 -60.83 14.21 23.14
CA PRO A 952 -61.90 14.22 24.13
C PRO A 952 -61.29 14.10 25.53
N HIS A 953 -61.62 15.04 26.41
CA HIS A 953 -61.07 15.06 27.77
C HIS A 953 -61.84 14.08 28.66
N GLY A 954 -61.12 13.15 29.28
CA GLY A 954 -61.61 12.33 30.39
C GLY A 954 -62.00 10.89 30.01
N LEU A 955 -61.13 9.96 30.38
CA LEU A 955 -61.40 8.97 31.43
C LEU A 955 -60.09 8.68 32.18
#